data_AF-A0A853M5B1-F1
#
_entry.id   AF-A0A853M5B1-F1
#
_cell.length_a   1.000
_cell.length_b   1.000
_cell.length_c   1.000
_cell.angle_alpha   90.00
_cell.angle_beta   90.00
_cell.angle_gamma   90.00
#
_symmetry.space_group_name_H-M   'P 1'
#
loop_
_entity.id
_entity.type
_entity.pdbx_description
1 polymer ?
#
loop_
_entity_poly.entity_id
_entity_poly.type
_entity_poly.pdbx_seq_one_letter_code
_entity_poly.pdbx_strand_id
1 'polypeptide(L)'
;MTHALVPAAPGGDIVVDGPPELPSPVAPGAVSRMLPVALSLVCMGIMAAVFSARTGVTRNPAFLALPAMMLVSTVVTGLAGRARRRGGGLDADRDQYLDYLGNLSRPVSEMAVAQRRSSIGRHPDPDTLWTLVGGPRMWERRPTDADFGLVRVGMGSQPLTRRLVAPQLPSEELRDPVTVTALRRFLHVHSTIQAPVTIDVHAGTLVTIDGDPGEVRGLLRAIICQLGVLHAPDQMLIAAAVDDENRGHWDWLKWLPHNQHPVDVDEAGPVRMIYSSATRAQRALAAVQGPELVVVTELSEGADPIVGATTIGAGTGGGASLKFRTPALTVPGWRPDQMTPIDALICARRLAGYHAHTPRSGSTGPNWPELNGLSDLDGFEPAALWRRQRHRDQLRVPIGTTIDGAPLELDIKEPAEDGMGPHGLCVGATGSGKSELLRTIALGMMAHNSPETLNLLLVDFKGGATFLDYARAPHVAAVITNLADDAPLVARMRDALAGEMNRRQQLLRTAGCVSVAAYGRAREGGASSSPLPTLFIIVDEFSELLSQHPDFADMFVAIGRLGRSLGMHLLLASQRLDEGRLRGLEAHLSYRLCLKTLSANESQTVLGSLEAYRLPSTPGAGFLRIGGGEPIRFQAALVSAPLPTNTPARAATAGAGSVRVFGTRIVGAVSRAVEEGGTDERTVSSAVLDRLSGEGPAAHRVWLPPLGPAPALHTVLADVACAPGGLAVPIGTVDRPLDQCRAPLMIDMSGAAGHLAVIGAPQSGKSTALRTLITALAATHDPGQVQFYCLDFGGGALSAMHTLPHVGAVAGRAEPRLVGRIVAECESVVRRREALFREHGIASIVQYRKRRRDIDAAGDPFGDVFLVIDGWASVRQEFGALEESISMLAVQGLSYGVHIALSASRWAEVRPSLRDQIGTRIELRLGDPADSEIDRKAARHVPRENPGRGLSHEGLHMVIALPAAEVPAGESAAPPIPLLPMHVDRETVLRRSGAELDTRILLGLGERELRPIAIDFERHSHLLVLGDNKCGKTATLRTLSREIVRAKTPTQARLSIVDFRRALLGVVESEHLGGYAMSPAALAVLLPDLLESLQARMPPPDASQAQLRSGSWWSGPDLYVIVDDYDLVAGPSGNVLAPIVEFLPYAADLGLHLVIARRSGGLERAMFDPLLASLRDLGCASLTMSGCPTEGASFGTGAPLRLPPGRGILTTRTCDDELVQVAWSPP
;
A
#
# COMPACT_ATOMS: atom_id res chain seq x y z
N MET A 1 -16.13 43.17 -21.20
CA MET A 1 -16.80 43.16 -22.53
C MET A 1 -16.02 42.16 -23.38
N THR A 2 -16.51 41.08 -23.99
CA THR A 2 -17.85 40.51 -24.22
C THR A 2 -17.61 39.09 -24.78
N HIS A 3 -18.01 38.02 -24.07
CA HIS A 3 -18.73 36.90 -24.71
C HIS A 3 -20.19 37.04 -24.27
N ALA A 4 -20.78 38.18 -24.63
CA ALA A 4 -22.20 38.14 -24.88
C ALA A 4 -22.31 37.37 -26.19
N LEU A 5 -22.70 36.10 -26.13
CA LEU A 5 -23.43 35.48 -27.21
C LEU A 5 -24.47 36.53 -27.63
N VAL A 6 -24.25 37.21 -28.75
CA VAL A 6 -25.33 37.94 -29.40
C VAL A 6 -26.40 36.86 -29.59
N PRO A 7 -27.57 37.01 -28.96
CA PRO A 7 -28.54 35.93 -28.94
C PRO A 7 -28.78 35.48 -30.39
N ALA A 8 -28.72 34.17 -30.64
CA ALA A 8 -29.36 33.62 -31.82
C ALA A 8 -30.81 34.11 -31.76
N ALA A 9 -31.17 35.06 -32.62
CA ALA A 9 -32.41 35.80 -32.47
C ALA A 9 -33.58 34.81 -32.54
N PRO A 10 -34.35 34.60 -31.46
CA PRO A 10 -35.49 33.69 -31.50
C PRO A 10 -36.56 34.30 -32.40
N GLY A 11 -36.98 33.60 -33.45
CA GLY A 11 -38.12 34.02 -34.27
C GLY A 11 -38.10 33.44 -35.68
N GLY A 12 -39.24 32.88 -36.10
CA GLY A 12 -39.46 32.28 -37.40
C GLY A 12 -39.37 33.26 -38.58
N ASP A 13 -39.54 32.72 -39.78
CA ASP A 13 -39.49 33.46 -41.04
C ASP A 13 -40.44 34.66 -41.07
N ILE A 14 -40.03 35.73 -41.77
CA ILE A 14 -40.85 36.94 -41.93
C ILE A 14 -41.76 36.71 -43.14
N VAL A 15 -43.03 36.43 -42.88
CA VAL A 15 -44.06 36.32 -43.93
C VAL A 15 -44.44 37.74 -44.36
N VAL A 16 -44.26 38.04 -45.65
CA VAL A 16 -44.64 39.34 -46.22
C VAL A 16 -46.06 39.23 -46.75
N ASP A 17 -46.94 40.16 -46.37
CA ASP A 17 -48.34 40.14 -46.77
C ASP A 17 -48.49 40.37 -48.28
N GLY A 18 -49.49 39.71 -48.87
CA GLY A 18 -49.83 39.88 -50.28
C GLY A 18 -50.34 41.31 -50.57
N PRO A 19 -50.11 41.84 -51.79
CA PRO A 19 -50.65 43.13 -52.19
C PRO A 19 -52.19 43.09 -52.21
N PRO A 20 -52.87 44.22 -51.91
CA PRO A 20 -54.33 44.29 -51.82
C PRO A 20 -55.01 43.91 -53.15
N GLU A 21 -56.18 43.27 -53.05
CA GLU A 21 -56.99 42.85 -54.20
C GLU A 21 -57.75 44.03 -54.80
N LEU A 22 -57.88 44.08 -56.15
CA LEU A 22 -58.71 45.09 -56.80
C LEU A 22 -60.20 44.81 -56.50
N PRO A 23 -61.01 45.81 -56.11
CA PRO A 23 -62.43 45.61 -55.87
C PRO A 23 -63.12 45.08 -57.14
N SER A 24 -63.78 43.92 -57.04
CA SER A 24 -64.49 43.31 -58.15
C SER A 24 -65.67 44.22 -58.59
N PRO A 25 -65.90 44.47 -59.88
CA PRO A 25 -67.01 45.28 -60.34
C PRO A 25 -68.33 44.52 -60.12
N VAL A 26 -69.07 44.83 -59.06
CA VAL A 26 -70.45 44.38 -58.90
C VAL A 26 -71.27 44.95 -60.08
N ALA A 27 -71.73 44.07 -60.97
CA ALA A 27 -72.59 44.46 -62.09
C ALA A 27 -73.96 44.93 -61.57
N PRO A 28 -74.38 46.20 -61.78
CA PRO A 28 -75.73 46.62 -61.44
C PRO A 28 -76.73 46.04 -62.45
N GLY A 29 -77.74 45.33 -61.94
CA GLY A 29 -78.75 44.59 -62.72
C GLY A 29 -79.48 45.43 -63.78
N ALA A 30 -79.77 44.79 -64.91
CA ALA A 30 -80.31 45.39 -66.13
C ALA A 30 -81.60 46.22 -65.92
N VAL A 31 -82.39 45.91 -64.89
CA VAL A 31 -83.62 46.62 -64.53
C VAL A 31 -83.36 48.10 -64.17
N SER A 32 -82.19 48.43 -63.60
CA SER A 32 -81.83 49.81 -63.24
C SER A 32 -81.44 50.69 -64.44
N ARG A 33 -81.16 50.11 -65.62
CA ARG A 33 -80.77 50.86 -66.83
C ARG A 33 -81.93 51.21 -67.76
N MET A 34 -83.05 50.49 -67.69
CA MET A 34 -84.19 50.73 -68.58
C MET A 34 -85.27 51.67 -68.01
N LEU A 35 -85.33 51.82 -66.69
CA LEU A 35 -86.33 52.67 -66.03
C LEU A 35 -86.27 54.17 -66.45
N PRO A 36 -85.08 54.80 -66.64
CA PRO A 36 -85.02 56.18 -67.11
C PRO A 36 -85.44 56.31 -68.57
N VAL A 37 -85.06 55.35 -69.42
CA VAL A 37 -85.35 55.37 -70.87
C VAL A 37 -86.85 55.17 -71.13
N ALA A 38 -87.49 54.25 -70.41
CA ALA A 38 -88.93 54.00 -70.50
C ALA A 38 -89.75 55.22 -70.05
N LEU A 39 -89.35 55.88 -68.95
CA LEU A 39 -90.03 57.08 -68.46
C LEU A 39 -89.88 58.27 -69.42
N SER A 40 -88.69 58.43 -70.04
CA SER A 40 -88.48 59.45 -71.07
C SER A 40 -89.25 59.21 -72.37
N LEU A 41 -89.51 57.95 -72.76
CA LEU A 41 -90.36 57.63 -73.93
C LEU A 41 -91.84 57.93 -73.68
N VAL A 42 -92.34 57.65 -72.46
CA VAL A 42 -93.72 57.99 -72.06
C VAL A 42 -93.93 59.51 -72.04
N CYS A 43 -92.98 60.28 -71.50
CA CYS A 43 -93.04 61.74 -71.51
C CYS A 43 -92.95 62.33 -72.94
N MET A 44 -92.17 61.72 -73.84
CA MET A 44 -92.13 62.12 -75.25
C MET A 44 -93.45 61.84 -75.98
N GLY A 45 -94.11 60.71 -75.69
CA GLY A 45 -95.41 60.36 -76.26
C GLY A 45 -96.53 61.32 -75.85
N ILE A 46 -96.53 61.78 -74.59
CA ILE A 46 -97.50 62.77 -74.10
C ILE A 46 -97.27 64.15 -74.75
N MET A 47 -96.01 64.55 -74.98
CA MET A 47 -95.66 65.78 -75.72
C MET A 47 -96.11 65.73 -77.20
N ALA A 48 -95.96 64.57 -77.87
CA ALA A 48 -96.39 64.39 -79.26
C ALA A 48 -97.92 64.45 -79.41
N ALA A 49 -98.67 63.85 -78.49
CA ALA A 49 -100.14 63.86 -78.48
C ALA A 49 -100.73 65.27 -78.28
N VAL A 50 -100.05 66.13 -77.50
CA VAL A 50 -100.43 67.54 -77.32
C VAL A 50 -100.12 68.39 -78.56
N PHE A 51 -99.16 67.98 -79.40
CA PHE A 51 -98.78 68.72 -80.61
C PHE A 51 -99.56 68.29 -81.88
N SER A 52 -100.23 67.13 -81.90
CA SER A 52 -100.93 66.58 -83.08
C SER A 52 -102.45 66.80 -83.13
N ALA A 53 -103.10 67.24 -82.05
CA ALA A 53 -104.55 67.48 -82.04
C ALA A 53 -104.90 68.96 -82.27
N ARG A 54 -105.49 69.26 -83.44
CA ARG A 54 -106.00 70.57 -83.85
C ARG A 54 -107.39 70.83 -83.26
N THR A 55 -107.44 71.29 -82.02
CA THR A 55 -108.55 72.11 -81.49
C THR A 55 -107.94 73.24 -80.66
N GLY A 56 -108.34 74.48 -80.96
CA GLY A 56 -107.78 75.65 -80.31
C GLY A 56 -108.29 75.79 -78.89
N VAL A 57 -107.50 75.38 -77.89
CA VAL A 57 -107.39 76.13 -76.63
C VAL A 57 -105.94 76.11 -76.17
N THR A 58 -105.35 77.26 -76.43
CA THR A 58 -104.14 77.81 -75.86
C THR A 58 -104.02 77.74 -74.34
N ARG A 59 -102.76 77.58 -73.91
CA ARG A 59 -102.09 78.43 -72.90
C ARG A 59 -102.58 78.31 -71.44
N ASN A 60 -102.19 77.22 -70.78
CA ASN A 60 -101.79 77.31 -69.37
C ASN A 60 -100.37 76.73 -69.18
N PRO A 61 -99.34 77.53 -68.86
CA PRO A 61 -97.94 77.07 -68.74
C PRO A 61 -97.73 76.04 -67.61
N ALA A 62 -98.69 75.87 -66.70
CA ALA A 62 -98.61 74.88 -65.63
C ALA A 62 -98.60 73.41 -66.14
N PHE A 63 -99.25 73.10 -67.27
CA PHE A 63 -99.32 71.73 -67.81
C PHE A 63 -98.01 71.25 -68.46
N LEU A 64 -97.11 72.18 -68.83
CA LEU A 64 -95.77 71.88 -69.36
C LEU A 64 -94.68 71.83 -68.28
N ALA A 65 -94.92 72.41 -67.10
CA ALA A 65 -93.94 72.48 -66.02
C ALA A 65 -93.75 71.12 -65.29
N LEU A 66 -94.81 70.32 -65.15
CA LEU A 66 -94.78 69.05 -64.41
C LEU A 66 -93.89 67.98 -65.09
N PRO A 67 -93.97 67.74 -66.42
CA PRO A 67 -93.07 66.80 -67.10
C PRO A 67 -91.63 67.32 -67.17
N ALA A 68 -91.43 68.64 -67.28
CA ALA A 68 -90.10 69.26 -67.36
C ALA A 68 -89.34 69.17 -66.02
N MET A 69 -90.01 69.37 -64.87
CA MET A 69 -89.38 69.21 -63.55
C MET A 69 -89.00 67.75 -63.23
N MET A 70 -89.80 66.76 -63.66
CA MET A 70 -89.44 65.34 -63.48
C MET A 70 -88.20 64.95 -64.30
N LEU A 71 -88.02 65.52 -65.49
CA LEU A 71 -86.82 65.35 -66.32
C LEU A 71 -85.57 65.96 -65.67
N VAL A 72 -85.70 67.14 -65.05
CA VAL A 72 -84.58 67.78 -64.34
C VAL A 72 -84.22 67.02 -63.05
N SER A 73 -85.22 66.53 -62.29
CA SER A 73 -84.98 65.77 -61.04
C SER A 73 -84.29 64.42 -61.27
N THR A 74 -84.63 63.72 -62.36
CA THR A 74 -83.96 62.45 -62.73
C THR A 74 -82.53 62.66 -63.21
N VAL A 75 -82.25 63.77 -63.91
CA VAL A 75 -80.88 64.17 -64.30
C VAL A 75 -80.05 64.56 -63.08
N VAL A 76 -80.59 65.33 -62.13
CA VAL A 76 -79.88 65.74 -60.90
C VAL A 76 -79.59 64.54 -59.99
N THR A 77 -80.54 63.61 -59.83
CA THR A 77 -80.33 62.40 -59.03
C THR A 77 -79.33 61.44 -59.70
N GLY A 78 -79.33 61.36 -61.03
CA GLY A 78 -78.34 60.60 -61.81
C GLY A 78 -76.93 61.20 -61.78
N LEU A 79 -76.80 62.51 -61.61
CA LEU A 79 -75.51 63.22 -61.49
C LEU A 79 -74.95 63.20 -60.06
N ALA A 80 -75.80 63.39 -59.03
CA ALA A 80 -75.37 63.37 -57.63
C ALA A 80 -74.96 61.96 -57.16
N GLY A 81 -75.60 60.90 -57.65
CA GLY A 81 -75.20 59.52 -57.39
C GLY A 81 -73.89 59.09 -58.08
N ARG A 82 -73.42 59.85 -59.08
CA ARG A 82 -72.21 59.53 -59.87
C ARG A 82 -70.93 60.12 -59.27
N ALA A 83 -71.04 61.17 -58.45
CA ALA A 83 -69.89 61.84 -57.83
C ALA A 83 -69.39 61.18 -56.53
N ARG A 84 -70.21 60.36 -55.85
CA ARG A 84 -69.83 59.73 -54.57
C ARG A 84 -69.32 58.28 -54.67
N ARG A 85 -69.20 57.72 -55.88
CA ARG A 85 -68.77 56.33 -56.13
C ARG A 85 -67.50 56.18 -57.00
N ARG A 86 -66.81 57.27 -57.33
CA ARG A 86 -65.54 57.23 -58.10
C ARG A 86 -64.51 58.15 -57.47
N GLY A 87 -63.53 57.57 -56.77
CA GLY A 87 -62.24 58.22 -56.48
C GLY A 87 -61.73 58.13 -55.04
N GLY A 88 -61.47 56.94 -54.51
CA GLY A 88 -60.80 56.84 -53.20
C GLY A 88 -60.49 55.45 -52.62
N GLY A 89 -60.62 54.36 -53.38
CA GLY A 89 -60.26 53.01 -52.89
C GLY A 89 -58.83 52.61 -53.29
N LEU A 90 -58.55 52.61 -54.59
CA LEU A 90 -57.31 52.07 -55.15
C LEU A 90 -56.03 52.83 -54.76
N ASP A 91 -56.07 54.17 -54.76
CA ASP A 91 -54.88 54.97 -54.39
C ASP A 91 -54.60 54.90 -52.88
N ALA A 92 -55.65 54.82 -52.05
CA ALA A 92 -55.50 54.67 -50.60
C ALA A 92 -54.95 53.29 -50.20
N ASP A 93 -55.44 52.21 -50.84
CA ASP A 93 -54.93 50.84 -50.63
C ASP A 93 -53.46 50.71 -51.07
N ARG A 94 -53.09 51.42 -52.16
CA ARG A 94 -51.71 51.47 -52.66
C ARG A 94 -50.78 52.22 -51.73
N ASP A 95 -51.16 53.39 -51.26
CA ASP A 95 -50.38 54.19 -50.31
C ASP A 95 -50.19 53.41 -49.00
N GLN A 96 -51.25 52.76 -48.50
CA GLN A 96 -51.18 51.94 -47.29
C GLN A 96 -50.23 50.74 -47.44
N TYR A 97 -50.23 50.05 -48.58
CA TYR A 97 -49.33 48.91 -48.82
C TYR A 97 -47.87 49.34 -49.02
N LEU A 98 -47.63 50.49 -49.68
CA LEU A 98 -46.29 51.06 -49.80
C LEU A 98 -45.74 51.51 -48.44
N ASP A 99 -46.57 52.11 -47.59
CA ASP A 99 -46.22 52.45 -46.20
C ASP A 99 -45.95 51.21 -45.36
N TYR A 100 -46.71 50.12 -45.55
CA TYR A 100 -46.42 48.82 -44.92
C TYR A 100 -45.02 48.30 -45.31
N LEU A 101 -44.70 48.26 -46.61
CA LEU A 101 -43.37 47.84 -47.08
C LEU A 101 -42.28 48.79 -46.56
N GLY A 102 -42.56 50.10 -46.49
CA GLY A 102 -41.67 51.10 -45.91
C GLY A 102 -41.39 50.85 -44.43
N ASN A 103 -42.42 50.60 -43.63
CA ASN A 103 -42.29 50.28 -42.20
C ASN A 103 -41.59 48.93 -41.97
N LEU A 104 -41.82 47.94 -42.83
CA LEU A 104 -41.16 46.64 -42.78
C LEU A 104 -39.68 46.72 -43.21
N SER A 105 -39.30 47.67 -44.07
CA SER A 105 -37.92 47.84 -44.54
C SER A 105 -36.93 48.21 -43.43
N ARG A 106 -37.38 48.96 -42.42
CA ARG A 106 -36.54 49.42 -41.31
C ARG A 106 -36.04 48.26 -40.43
N PRO A 107 -36.90 47.41 -39.81
CA PRO A 107 -36.44 46.29 -39.00
C PRO A 107 -35.67 45.26 -39.82
N VAL A 108 -36.04 45.02 -41.08
CA VAL A 108 -35.30 44.10 -41.97
C VAL A 108 -33.89 44.63 -42.28
N SER A 109 -33.73 45.93 -42.48
CA SER A 109 -32.42 46.57 -42.68
C SER A 109 -31.57 46.56 -41.41
N GLU A 110 -32.17 46.81 -40.24
CA GLU A 110 -31.48 46.71 -38.95
C GLU A 110 -30.98 45.27 -38.69
N MET A 111 -31.80 44.26 -39.01
CA MET A 111 -31.40 42.86 -38.95
C MET A 111 -30.27 42.54 -39.92
N ALA A 112 -30.33 43.03 -41.16
CA ALA A 112 -29.28 42.86 -42.16
C ALA A 112 -27.93 43.46 -41.68
N VAL A 113 -27.96 44.65 -41.07
CA VAL A 113 -26.77 45.30 -40.48
C VAL A 113 -26.25 44.51 -39.27
N ALA A 114 -27.13 44.04 -38.40
CA ALA A 114 -26.76 43.24 -37.23
C ALA A 114 -26.14 41.88 -37.62
N GLN A 115 -26.73 41.19 -38.60
CA GLN A 115 -26.18 39.95 -39.17
C GLN A 115 -24.82 40.20 -39.78
N ARG A 116 -24.67 41.23 -40.64
CA ARG A 116 -23.39 41.59 -41.24
C ARG A 116 -22.32 41.92 -40.19
N ARG A 117 -22.65 42.71 -39.18
CA ARG A 117 -21.72 43.06 -38.08
C ARG A 117 -21.31 41.84 -37.26
N SER A 118 -22.25 40.94 -36.96
CA SER A 118 -21.98 39.67 -36.26
C SER A 118 -21.07 38.77 -37.09
N SER A 119 -21.34 38.61 -38.39
CA SER A 119 -20.54 37.77 -39.28
C SER A 119 -19.13 38.33 -39.51
N ILE A 120 -18.97 39.66 -39.68
CA ILE A 120 -17.64 40.30 -39.78
C ILE A 120 -16.91 40.23 -38.43
N GLY A 121 -17.64 40.32 -37.31
CA GLY A 121 -17.07 40.13 -35.97
C GLY A 121 -16.47 38.74 -35.81
N ARG A 122 -17.21 37.69 -36.17
CA ARG A 122 -16.76 36.28 -36.10
C ARG A 122 -15.69 35.92 -37.14
N HIS A 123 -15.81 36.45 -38.35
CA HIS A 123 -14.88 36.23 -39.46
C HIS A 123 -14.27 37.57 -39.90
N PRO A 124 -13.23 38.05 -39.18
CA PRO A 124 -12.63 39.34 -39.43
C PRO A 124 -12.00 39.41 -40.82
N ASP A 125 -11.80 40.64 -41.30
CA ASP A 125 -11.12 40.87 -42.56
C ASP A 125 -9.62 40.48 -42.44
N PRO A 126 -9.04 39.73 -43.39
CA PRO A 126 -7.64 39.33 -43.34
C PRO A 126 -6.65 40.48 -43.10
N ASP A 127 -6.94 41.68 -43.62
CA ASP A 127 -6.13 42.88 -43.43
C ASP A 127 -6.13 43.40 -41.98
N THR A 128 -7.04 42.90 -41.13
CA THR A 128 -7.17 43.30 -39.72
C THR A 128 -6.57 42.29 -38.75
N LEU A 129 -6.14 41.10 -39.21
CA LEU A 129 -5.68 40.01 -38.35
C LEU A 129 -4.49 40.39 -37.48
N TRP A 130 -3.57 41.21 -37.98
CA TRP A 130 -2.40 41.67 -37.25
C TRP A 130 -2.74 42.48 -36.00
N THR A 131 -3.95 43.06 -35.92
CA THR A 131 -4.47 43.78 -34.74
C THR A 131 -4.98 42.86 -33.65
N LEU A 132 -5.34 41.63 -33.99
CA LEU A 132 -5.87 40.64 -33.05
C LEU A 132 -4.75 39.90 -32.30
N VAL A 133 -3.57 39.79 -32.92
CA VAL A 133 -2.39 39.14 -32.34
C VAL A 133 -1.95 39.85 -31.06
N GLY A 134 -1.85 39.11 -29.95
CA GLY A 134 -1.58 39.62 -28.61
C GLY A 134 -2.80 40.16 -27.85
N GLY A 135 -3.94 40.28 -28.53
CA GLY A 135 -5.22 40.66 -27.94
C GLY A 135 -6.02 39.47 -27.40
N PRO A 136 -7.17 39.72 -26.74
CA PRO A 136 -8.02 38.68 -26.14
C PRO A 136 -8.69 37.74 -27.16
N ARG A 137 -8.66 38.11 -28.45
CA ARG A 137 -9.23 37.34 -29.56
C ARG A 137 -8.22 36.42 -30.26
N MET A 138 -6.94 36.51 -29.88
CA MET A 138 -5.93 35.58 -30.35
C MET A 138 -6.20 34.20 -29.74
N TRP A 139 -6.27 33.18 -30.59
CA TRP A 139 -6.54 31.80 -30.20
C TRP A 139 -7.86 31.61 -29.42
N GLU A 140 -8.88 32.40 -29.78
CA GLU A 140 -10.18 32.38 -29.10
C GLU A 140 -11.00 31.12 -29.38
N ARG A 141 -10.76 30.42 -30.49
CA ARG A 141 -11.56 29.27 -30.94
C ARG A 141 -11.02 27.94 -30.40
N ARG A 142 -11.90 27.15 -29.78
CA ARG A 142 -11.60 25.82 -29.22
C ARG A 142 -12.17 24.71 -30.08
N PRO A 143 -11.59 23.49 -30.06
CA PRO A 143 -12.10 22.34 -30.83
C PRO A 143 -13.58 22.00 -30.59
N THR A 144 -14.16 22.42 -29.46
CA THR A 144 -15.57 22.23 -29.12
C THR A 144 -16.50 23.30 -29.69
N ASP A 145 -15.95 24.41 -30.20
CA ASP A 145 -16.74 25.54 -30.70
C ASP A 145 -17.23 25.27 -32.13
N ALA A 146 -18.47 25.67 -32.42
CA ALA A 146 -19.09 25.44 -33.73
C ALA A 146 -18.42 26.22 -34.88
N ASP A 147 -17.54 27.17 -34.58
CA ASP A 147 -16.76 27.93 -35.55
C ASP A 147 -15.27 27.52 -35.62
N PHE A 148 -14.88 26.46 -34.92
CA PHE A 148 -13.56 25.84 -35.07
C PHE A 148 -13.38 25.35 -36.52
N GLY A 149 -12.28 25.72 -37.17
CA GLY A 149 -12.05 25.33 -38.58
C GLY A 149 -12.91 26.07 -39.62
N LEU A 150 -13.76 27.04 -39.25
CA LEU A 150 -14.51 27.86 -40.23
C LEU A 150 -13.71 29.10 -40.66
N VAL A 151 -13.27 29.16 -41.92
CA VAL A 151 -12.40 30.24 -42.43
C VAL A 151 -13.09 31.06 -43.51
N ARG A 152 -12.95 32.39 -43.48
CA ARG A 152 -13.47 33.26 -44.54
C ARG A 152 -12.56 33.22 -45.76
N VAL A 153 -13.15 33.03 -46.93
CA VAL A 153 -12.45 33.03 -48.23
C VAL A 153 -12.73 34.29 -49.05
N GLY A 154 -13.76 35.05 -48.71
CA GLY A 154 -14.11 36.27 -49.42
C GLY A 154 -15.44 36.86 -48.96
N MET A 155 -15.92 37.83 -49.72
CA MET A 155 -17.23 38.47 -49.50
C MET A 155 -18.20 38.11 -50.62
N GLY A 156 -19.42 37.70 -50.28
CA GLY A 156 -20.41 37.28 -51.26
C GLY A 156 -21.83 37.54 -50.80
N SER A 157 -22.78 37.34 -51.73
CA SER A 157 -24.21 37.46 -51.45
C SER A 157 -24.68 36.25 -50.64
N GLN A 158 -25.13 36.48 -49.40
CA GLN A 158 -25.64 35.48 -48.48
C GLN A 158 -27.12 35.77 -48.16
N PRO A 159 -27.97 34.76 -47.94
CA PRO A 159 -29.35 34.99 -47.54
C PRO A 159 -29.43 35.66 -46.15
N LEU A 160 -30.47 36.47 -45.95
CA LEU A 160 -30.81 36.99 -44.62
C LEU A 160 -31.16 35.83 -43.67
N THR A 161 -30.68 35.87 -42.43
CA THR A 161 -30.84 34.77 -41.45
C THR A 161 -32.32 34.40 -41.21
N ARG A 162 -33.22 35.39 -41.23
CA ARG A 162 -34.67 35.13 -41.31
C ARG A 162 -35.12 35.27 -42.76
N ARG A 163 -35.69 34.21 -43.32
CA ARG A 163 -36.12 34.24 -44.71
C ARG A 163 -37.32 35.17 -44.85
N LEU A 164 -37.29 36.04 -45.86
CA LEU A 164 -38.48 36.74 -46.32
C LEU A 164 -39.32 35.75 -47.12
N VAL A 165 -40.42 35.27 -46.54
CA VAL A 165 -41.33 34.34 -47.19
C VAL A 165 -42.26 35.16 -48.08
N ALA A 166 -42.09 34.99 -49.39
CA ALA A 166 -42.96 35.58 -50.38
C ALA A 166 -44.37 34.97 -50.26
N PRO A 167 -45.44 35.77 -50.35
CA PRO A 167 -46.80 35.26 -50.34
C PRO A 167 -47.04 34.39 -51.59
N GLN A 168 -47.77 33.28 -51.43
CA GLN A 168 -48.23 32.50 -52.58
C GLN A 168 -49.37 33.27 -53.25
N LEU A 169 -49.11 33.81 -54.44
CA LEU A 169 -50.11 34.55 -55.22
C LEU A 169 -50.82 33.58 -56.19
N PRO A 170 -52.14 33.37 -56.10
CA PRO A 170 -52.89 32.57 -57.06
C PRO A 170 -52.88 33.22 -58.45
N SER A 171 -52.81 32.40 -59.50
CA SER A 171 -52.49 32.83 -60.88
C SER A 171 -53.58 33.63 -61.62
N GLU A 172 -54.75 33.88 -61.03
CA GLU A 172 -55.93 34.43 -61.75
C GLU A 172 -56.53 35.73 -61.19
N GLU A 173 -55.91 36.40 -60.22
CA GLU A 173 -56.47 37.65 -59.64
C GLU A 173 -55.85 38.94 -60.22
N LEU A 174 -56.71 39.85 -60.68
CA LEU A 174 -56.38 41.23 -61.07
C LEU A 174 -55.90 42.03 -59.82
N ARG A 175 -54.59 42.19 -59.64
CA ARG A 175 -53.97 43.04 -58.60
C ARG A 175 -53.28 44.27 -59.20
N ASP A 176 -53.06 45.30 -58.39
CA ASP A 176 -52.35 46.51 -58.85
C ASP A 176 -50.88 46.20 -59.24
N PRO A 177 -50.45 46.49 -60.47
CA PRO A 177 -49.10 46.20 -60.93
C PRO A 177 -48.01 46.94 -60.12
N VAL A 178 -48.32 48.07 -59.48
CA VAL A 178 -47.30 48.83 -58.75
C VAL A 178 -47.00 48.23 -57.38
N THR A 179 -48.02 47.85 -56.61
CA THR A 179 -47.82 47.13 -55.35
C THR A 179 -47.11 45.78 -55.56
N VAL A 180 -47.44 45.04 -56.63
CA VAL A 180 -46.74 43.79 -57.01
C VAL A 180 -45.27 44.05 -57.35
N THR A 181 -44.99 45.11 -58.13
CA THR A 181 -43.61 45.48 -58.49
C THR A 181 -42.81 45.95 -57.27
N ALA A 182 -43.45 46.71 -56.37
CA ALA A 182 -42.85 47.15 -55.11
C ALA A 182 -42.50 45.98 -54.19
N LEU A 183 -43.40 44.99 -54.05
CA LEU A 183 -43.14 43.76 -53.30
C LEU A 183 -41.96 42.97 -53.89
N ARG A 184 -41.93 42.76 -55.21
CA ARG A 184 -40.80 42.06 -55.87
C ARG A 184 -39.47 42.78 -55.65
N ARG A 185 -39.48 44.12 -55.76
CA ARG A 185 -38.30 44.95 -55.50
C ARG A 185 -37.86 44.85 -54.04
N PHE A 186 -38.79 44.89 -53.09
CA PHE A 186 -38.53 44.74 -51.66
C PHE A 186 -37.88 43.38 -51.35
N LEU A 187 -38.46 42.28 -51.83
CA LEU A 187 -37.92 40.94 -51.65
C LEU A 187 -36.53 40.80 -52.29
N HIS A 188 -36.32 41.36 -53.48
CA HIS A 188 -35.01 41.30 -54.15
C HIS A 188 -33.92 42.07 -53.38
N VAL A 189 -34.23 43.27 -52.89
CA VAL A 189 -33.28 44.14 -52.18
C VAL A 189 -32.96 43.62 -50.78
N HIS A 190 -33.93 43.04 -50.08
CA HIS A 190 -33.80 42.69 -48.66
C HIS A 190 -33.63 41.19 -48.36
N SER A 191 -33.70 40.31 -49.38
CA SER A 191 -33.53 38.85 -49.19
C SER A 191 -32.08 38.41 -48.99
N THR A 192 -31.11 39.23 -49.41
CA THR A 192 -29.69 38.90 -49.34
C THR A 192 -28.87 40.05 -48.77
N ILE A 193 -27.73 39.71 -48.15
CA ILE A 193 -26.75 40.63 -47.60
C ILE A 193 -25.37 40.30 -48.15
N GLN A 194 -24.50 41.31 -48.25
CA GLN A 194 -23.08 41.08 -48.50
C GLN A 194 -22.39 40.69 -47.19
N ALA A 195 -21.96 39.44 -47.06
CA ALA A 195 -21.36 38.88 -45.86
C ALA A 195 -20.17 37.95 -46.19
N PRO A 196 -19.32 37.65 -45.19
CA PRO A 196 -18.24 36.67 -45.33
C PRO A 196 -18.74 35.33 -45.88
N VAL A 197 -18.10 34.84 -46.94
CA VAL A 197 -18.23 33.47 -47.42
C VAL A 197 -17.19 32.63 -46.70
N THR A 198 -17.62 31.58 -46.03
CA THR A 198 -16.75 30.71 -45.23
C THR A 198 -16.66 29.32 -45.82
N ILE A 199 -15.49 28.70 -45.69
CA ILE A 199 -15.27 27.27 -45.90
C ILE A 199 -15.04 26.60 -44.56
N ASP A 200 -15.42 25.33 -44.51
CA ASP A 200 -15.13 24.44 -43.41
C ASP A 200 -13.86 23.63 -43.74
N VAL A 201 -12.88 23.66 -42.84
CA VAL A 201 -11.59 22.97 -42.99
C VAL A 201 -11.39 21.85 -41.96
N HIS A 202 -12.46 21.17 -41.51
CA HIS A 202 -12.36 19.99 -40.65
C HIS A 202 -11.63 18.79 -41.28
N ALA A 203 -11.07 17.95 -40.41
CA ALA A 203 -10.23 16.81 -40.75
C ALA A 203 -10.84 15.90 -41.84
N GLY A 204 -10.06 15.61 -42.89
CA GLY A 204 -10.48 14.77 -44.02
C GLY A 204 -11.09 15.53 -45.20
N THR A 205 -11.20 16.86 -45.11
CA THR A 205 -11.67 17.70 -46.23
C THR A 205 -10.54 17.94 -47.24
N LEU A 206 -10.84 17.76 -48.54
CA LEU A 206 -9.96 18.16 -49.64
C LEU A 206 -10.53 19.41 -50.32
N VAL A 207 -9.82 20.53 -50.23
CA VAL A 207 -10.18 21.80 -50.87
C VAL A 207 -9.18 22.09 -51.98
N THR A 208 -9.63 22.11 -53.23
CA THR A 208 -8.78 22.50 -54.36
C THR A 208 -9.23 23.84 -54.94
N ILE A 209 -8.28 24.76 -55.17
CA ILE A 209 -8.53 26.12 -55.64
C ILE A 209 -7.87 26.28 -57.02
N ASP A 210 -8.67 26.43 -58.06
CA ASP A 210 -8.21 26.72 -59.42
C ASP A 210 -8.26 28.22 -59.70
N GLY A 211 -7.29 28.75 -60.45
CA GLY A 211 -7.26 30.14 -60.88
C GLY A 211 -5.86 30.61 -61.23
N ASP A 212 -5.66 31.93 -61.30
CA ASP A 212 -4.32 32.51 -61.43
C ASP A 212 -3.46 32.14 -60.20
N PRO A 213 -2.22 31.61 -60.38
CA PRO A 213 -1.37 31.20 -59.27
C PRO A 213 -1.08 32.31 -58.25
N GLY A 214 -1.01 33.57 -58.68
CA GLY A 214 -0.83 34.71 -57.80
C GLY A 214 -2.03 34.93 -56.88
N GLU A 215 -3.23 34.92 -57.46
CA GLU A 215 -4.49 35.06 -56.72
C GLU A 215 -4.77 33.86 -55.79
N VAL A 216 -4.45 32.64 -56.22
CA VAL A 216 -4.58 31.43 -55.40
C VAL A 216 -3.68 31.52 -54.16
N ARG A 217 -2.40 31.87 -54.33
CA ARG A 217 -1.47 32.03 -53.20
C ARG A 217 -1.89 33.16 -52.27
N GLY A 218 -2.43 34.25 -52.80
CA GLY A 218 -2.92 35.36 -51.98
C GLY A 218 -4.12 34.97 -51.12
N LEU A 219 -5.03 34.17 -51.64
CA LEU A 219 -6.13 33.59 -50.88
C LEU A 219 -5.63 32.56 -49.84
N LEU A 220 -4.71 31.67 -50.21
CA LEU A 220 -4.15 30.68 -49.27
C LEU A 220 -3.42 31.36 -48.09
N ARG A 221 -2.66 32.43 -48.33
CA ARG A 221 -2.04 33.23 -47.26
C ARG A 221 -3.07 33.81 -46.30
N ALA A 222 -4.18 34.33 -46.83
CA ALA A 222 -5.28 34.85 -46.03
C ALA A 222 -5.94 33.74 -45.18
N ILE A 223 -6.13 32.54 -45.74
CA ILE A 223 -6.68 31.38 -45.01
C ILE A 223 -5.73 30.96 -43.87
N ILE A 224 -4.43 30.80 -44.15
CA ILE A 224 -3.45 30.35 -43.15
C ILE A 224 -3.30 31.34 -42.01
N CYS A 225 -3.25 32.64 -42.32
CA CYS A 225 -3.15 33.68 -41.28
C CYS A 225 -4.40 33.72 -40.40
N GLN A 226 -5.60 33.55 -40.96
CA GLN A 226 -6.83 33.44 -40.15
C GLN A 226 -6.77 32.23 -39.22
N LEU A 227 -6.36 31.07 -39.73
CA LEU A 227 -6.22 29.85 -38.93
C LEU A 227 -5.22 30.04 -37.79
N GLY A 228 -4.03 30.57 -38.08
CA GLY A 228 -2.98 30.77 -37.08
C GLY A 228 -3.29 31.83 -36.02
N VAL A 229 -4.10 32.84 -36.35
CA VAL A 229 -4.52 33.88 -35.39
C VAL A 229 -5.67 33.41 -34.49
N LEU A 230 -6.60 32.62 -35.01
CA LEU A 230 -7.84 32.25 -34.29
C LEU A 230 -7.76 30.91 -33.55
N HIS A 231 -6.82 30.03 -33.88
CA HIS A 231 -6.63 28.72 -33.24
C HIS A 231 -5.23 28.59 -32.64
N ALA A 232 -5.10 27.93 -31.49
CA ALA A 232 -3.81 27.75 -30.83
C ALA A 232 -2.97 26.63 -31.49
N PRO A 233 -1.62 26.72 -31.50
CA PRO A 233 -0.75 25.73 -32.17
C PRO A 233 -0.73 24.34 -31.51
N ASP A 234 -1.19 24.20 -30.26
CA ASP A 234 -1.44 22.92 -29.58
C ASP A 234 -2.75 22.25 -30.01
N GLN A 235 -3.64 23.01 -30.66
CA GLN A 235 -4.96 22.56 -31.11
C GLN A 235 -5.03 22.39 -32.64
N MET A 236 -4.25 23.16 -33.39
CA MET A 236 -4.17 23.09 -34.85
C MET A 236 -2.74 23.32 -35.34
N LEU A 237 -2.26 22.45 -36.23
CA LEU A 237 -0.96 22.55 -36.87
C LEU A 237 -1.10 22.81 -38.36
N ILE A 238 -0.19 23.61 -38.92
CA ILE A 238 -0.19 24.01 -40.34
C ILE A 238 1.13 23.58 -40.98
N ALA A 239 1.04 22.61 -41.89
CA ALA A 239 2.15 22.12 -42.68
C ALA A 239 2.00 22.52 -44.16
N ALA A 240 3.09 22.48 -44.91
CA ALA A 240 3.07 22.74 -46.35
C ALA A 240 3.81 21.63 -47.12
N ALA A 241 3.25 21.17 -48.22
CA ALA A 241 3.89 20.28 -49.19
C ALA A 241 4.00 21.02 -50.53
N VAL A 242 5.20 21.49 -50.84
CA VAL A 242 5.44 22.44 -51.94
C VAL A 242 6.70 22.05 -52.70
N ASP A 243 6.63 22.15 -54.02
CA ASP A 243 7.78 21.93 -54.91
C ASP A 243 8.92 22.91 -54.60
N ASP A 244 10.16 22.48 -54.83
CA ASP A 244 11.35 23.27 -54.51
C ASP A 244 11.38 24.65 -55.23
N GLU A 245 10.76 24.75 -56.41
CA GLU A 245 10.60 26.01 -57.17
C GLU A 245 9.65 27.00 -56.48
N ASN A 246 8.57 26.52 -55.86
CA ASN A 246 7.55 27.34 -55.21
C ASN A 246 7.85 27.62 -53.72
N ARG A 247 8.81 26.90 -53.11
CA ARG A 247 9.16 27.04 -51.68
C ARG A 247 9.46 28.48 -51.25
N GLY A 248 10.03 29.31 -52.12
CA GLY A 248 10.33 30.71 -51.82
C GLY A 248 9.10 31.55 -51.45
N HIS A 249 7.93 31.22 -52.02
CA HIS A 249 6.66 31.91 -51.72
C HIS A 249 6.10 31.57 -50.33
N TRP A 250 6.62 30.52 -49.70
CA TRP A 250 6.18 29.98 -48.42
C TRP A 250 7.23 30.12 -47.31
N ASP A 251 8.34 30.85 -47.57
CA ASP A 251 9.42 31.04 -46.58
C ASP A 251 8.94 31.65 -45.26
N TRP A 252 7.88 32.46 -45.30
CA TRP A 252 7.30 33.12 -44.14
C TRP A 252 6.68 32.14 -43.12
N LEU A 253 6.29 30.93 -43.53
CA LEU A 253 5.68 29.92 -42.65
C LEU A 253 6.61 29.49 -41.51
N LYS A 254 7.94 29.58 -41.69
CA LYS A 254 8.92 29.25 -40.64
C LYS A 254 8.77 30.06 -39.35
N TRP A 255 8.12 31.23 -39.44
CA TRP A 255 7.86 32.09 -38.29
C TRP A 255 6.56 31.71 -37.56
N LEU A 256 5.68 30.94 -38.19
CA LEU A 256 4.41 30.58 -37.61
C LEU A 256 4.61 29.49 -36.54
N PRO A 257 4.11 29.69 -35.29
CA PRO A 257 4.17 28.65 -34.26
C PRO A 257 3.55 27.33 -34.70
N HIS A 258 2.47 27.40 -35.48
CA HIS A 258 1.73 26.26 -36.03
C HIS A 258 2.53 25.45 -37.06
N ASN A 259 3.65 25.97 -37.57
CA ASN A 259 4.53 25.27 -38.53
C ASN A 259 5.72 24.57 -37.85
N GLN A 260 5.77 24.56 -36.52
CA GLN A 260 6.80 23.88 -35.74
C GLN A 260 6.38 22.44 -35.43
N HIS A 261 7.22 21.47 -35.80
CA HIS A 261 6.95 20.07 -35.50
C HIS A 261 7.02 19.81 -33.98
N PRO A 262 6.04 19.10 -33.38
CA PRO A 262 5.94 18.98 -31.92
C PRO A 262 7.03 18.10 -31.28
N VAL A 263 7.61 17.16 -32.03
CA VAL A 263 8.56 16.16 -31.51
C VAL A 263 9.95 16.28 -32.15
N ASP A 264 10.02 16.28 -33.47
CA ASP A 264 11.28 16.38 -34.22
C ASP A 264 11.90 17.78 -34.14
N VAL A 265 13.18 17.82 -33.73
CA VAL A 265 14.03 19.01 -33.67
C VAL A 265 15.27 18.84 -34.55
N ASP A 266 15.71 19.92 -35.17
CA ASP A 266 16.97 20.00 -35.92
C ASP A 266 17.93 20.99 -35.24
N GLU A 267 19.11 21.24 -35.81
CA GLU A 267 20.11 22.15 -35.22
C GLU A 267 19.64 23.62 -35.13
N ALA A 268 18.48 23.96 -35.71
CA ALA A 268 17.87 25.29 -35.66
C ALA A 268 16.57 25.35 -34.80
N GLY A 269 16.27 24.28 -34.03
CA GLY A 269 15.10 24.18 -33.16
C GLY A 269 14.04 23.21 -33.71
N PRO A 270 12.74 23.37 -33.38
CA PRO A 270 11.68 22.55 -33.95
C PRO A 270 11.75 22.49 -35.48
N VAL A 271 11.57 21.29 -36.04
CA VAL A 271 11.58 21.10 -37.50
C VAL A 271 10.45 21.90 -38.13
N ARG A 272 10.78 22.72 -39.14
CA ARG A 272 9.77 23.45 -39.93
C ARG A 272 9.02 22.45 -40.80
N MET A 273 7.69 22.37 -40.66
CA MET A 273 6.84 21.39 -41.35
C MET A 273 6.58 21.79 -42.82
N ILE A 274 7.65 21.91 -43.61
CA ILE A 274 7.60 22.22 -45.04
C ILE A 274 8.33 21.12 -45.81
N TYR A 275 7.56 20.36 -46.58
CA TYR A 275 8.00 19.14 -47.24
C TYR A 275 8.04 19.34 -48.76
N SER A 276 8.97 18.65 -49.42
CA SER A 276 9.13 18.73 -50.88
C SER A 276 8.19 17.81 -51.67
N SER A 277 7.38 16.99 -51.00
CA SER A 277 6.40 16.10 -51.63
C SER A 277 5.32 15.67 -50.63
N ALA A 278 4.14 15.31 -51.15
CA ALA A 278 3.03 14.80 -50.34
C ALA A 278 3.43 13.53 -49.54
N THR A 279 4.17 12.61 -50.16
CA THR A 279 4.63 11.37 -49.48
C THR A 279 5.55 11.67 -48.29
N ARG A 280 6.41 12.69 -48.38
CA ARG A 280 7.28 13.09 -47.26
C ARG A 280 6.47 13.75 -46.15
N ALA A 281 5.52 14.61 -46.50
CA ALA A 281 4.60 15.22 -45.54
C ALA A 281 3.81 14.14 -44.79
N GLN A 282 3.25 13.16 -45.50
CA GLN A 282 2.47 12.10 -44.88
C GLN A 282 3.30 11.21 -43.95
N ARG A 283 4.55 10.87 -44.31
CA ARG A 283 5.42 10.10 -43.42
C ARG A 283 5.82 10.87 -42.15
N ALA A 284 6.15 12.15 -42.28
CA ALA A 284 6.55 12.97 -41.15
C ALA A 284 5.38 13.24 -40.20
N LEU A 285 4.19 13.51 -40.75
CA LEU A 285 3.01 13.86 -39.97
C LEU A 285 2.23 12.65 -39.41
N ALA A 286 2.51 11.42 -39.89
CA ALA A 286 1.82 10.21 -39.42
C ALA A 286 1.97 9.94 -37.91
N ALA A 287 3.01 10.47 -37.27
CA ALA A 287 3.29 10.28 -35.85
C ALA A 287 2.68 11.39 -34.95
N VAL A 288 2.08 12.44 -35.52
CA VAL A 288 1.52 13.55 -34.77
C VAL A 288 0.12 13.18 -34.27
N GLN A 289 -0.10 13.17 -32.95
CA GLN A 289 -1.40 12.89 -32.32
C GLN A 289 -1.87 14.11 -31.52
N GLY A 290 -3.16 14.44 -31.57
CA GLY A 290 -3.78 15.51 -30.78
C GLY A 290 -4.35 16.66 -31.63
N PRO A 291 -3.53 17.56 -32.18
CA PRO A 291 -4.00 18.73 -32.91
C PRO A 291 -4.58 18.38 -34.29
N GLU A 292 -5.53 19.19 -34.79
CA GLU A 292 -5.98 19.11 -36.19
C GLU A 292 -4.86 19.55 -37.14
N LEU A 293 -4.57 18.74 -38.15
CA LEU A 293 -3.52 19.01 -39.13
C LEU A 293 -4.12 19.62 -40.41
N VAL A 294 -3.65 20.80 -40.78
CA VAL A 294 -3.95 21.44 -42.07
C VAL A 294 -2.70 21.42 -42.93
N VAL A 295 -2.76 20.79 -44.10
CA VAL A 295 -1.67 20.70 -45.07
C VAL A 295 -1.98 21.52 -46.30
N VAL A 296 -1.13 22.49 -46.60
CA VAL A 296 -1.23 23.32 -47.80
C VAL A 296 -0.40 22.71 -48.91
N THR A 297 -0.99 22.45 -50.08
CA THR A 297 -0.31 21.79 -51.21
C THR A 297 -0.16 22.70 -52.43
N GLU A 298 1.05 22.80 -52.95
CA GLU A 298 1.35 23.44 -54.25
C GLU A 298 2.39 22.56 -54.96
N LEU A 299 1.91 21.43 -55.48
CA LEU A 299 2.69 20.37 -56.13
C LEU A 299 2.28 20.23 -57.60
N SER A 300 3.26 19.97 -58.47
CA SER A 300 3.06 19.77 -59.90
C SER A 300 2.21 18.53 -60.25
N GLU A 301 2.20 17.51 -59.37
CA GLU A 301 1.45 16.26 -59.54
C GLU A 301 -0.02 16.35 -59.07
N GLY A 302 -0.44 17.49 -58.49
CA GLY A 302 -1.78 17.69 -57.93
C GLY A 302 -1.86 17.49 -56.41
N ALA A 303 -3.02 17.84 -55.84
CA ALA A 303 -3.28 17.78 -54.39
C ALA A 303 -3.96 16.46 -54.01
N ASP A 304 -3.16 15.42 -53.75
CA ASP A 304 -3.69 14.17 -53.19
C ASP A 304 -4.08 14.35 -51.71
N PRO A 305 -5.18 13.71 -51.25
CA PRO A 305 -5.62 13.80 -49.87
C PRO A 305 -4.64 13.07 -48.93
N ILE A 306 -4.18 13.76 -47.88
CA ILE A 306 -3.36 13.17 -46.82
C ILE A 306 -4.27 12.60 -45.73
N VAL A 307 -4.11 11.32 -45.40
CA VAL A 307 -4.94 10.63 -44.40
C VAL A 307 -4.77 11.28 -43.02
N GLY A 308 -5.87 11.66 -42.38
CA GLY A 308 -5.87 12.27 -41.04
C GLY A 308 -5.58 13.77 -41.01
N ALA A 309 -5.46 14.43 -42.17
CA ALA A 309 -5.25 15.87 -42.27
C ALA A 309 -6.21 16.52 -43.28
N THR A 310 -6.52 17.80 -43.08
CA THR A 310 -7.23 18.62 -44.07
C THR A 310 -6.25 19.09 -45.13
N THR A 311 -6.53 18.84 -46.41
CA THR A 311 -5.63 19.23 -47.51
C THR A 311 -6.23 20.39 -48.30
N ILE A 312 -5.50 21.51 -48.37
CA ILE A 312 -5.90 22.72 -49.13
C ILE A 312 -4.86 22.97 -50.21
N GLY A 313 -5.23 22.79 -51.47
CA GLY A 313 -4.29 22.78 -52.58
C GLY A 313 -4.62 23.75 -53.72
N ALA A 314 -3.58 24.23 -54.40
CA ALA A 314 -3.72 24.85 -55.71
C ALA A 314 -4.05 23.76 -56.76
N GLY A 315 -5.14 23.92 -57.50
CA GLY A 315 -5.51 23.02 -58.58
C GLY A 315 -4.77 23.33 -59.88
N THR A 316 -4.74 22.37 -60.81
CA THR A 316 -4.07 22.50 -62.12
C THR A 316 -4.92 23.20 -63.18
N GLY A 317 -6.12 23.68 -62.82
CA GLY A 317 -7.04 24.33 -63.75
C GLY A 317 -6.68 25.80 -64.02
N GLY A 318 -6.26 26.12 -65.25
CA GLY A 318 -6.04 27.49 -65.70
C GLY A 318 -7.35 28.20 -66.03
N GLY A 319 -7.67 29.28 -65.31
CA GLY A 319 -8.82 30.14 -65.57
C GLY A 319 -8.69 31.51 -64.89
N ALA A 320 -9.35 32.54 -65.45
CA ALA A 320 -9.22 33.93 -64.99
C ALA A 320 -10.00 34.26 -63.69
N SER A 321 -10.73 33.31 -63.10
CA SER A 321 -11.45 33.52 -61.83
C SER A 321 -11.30 32.32 -60.90
N LEU A 322 -11.12 32.59 -59.61
CA LEU A 322 -10.94 31.56 -58.58
C LEU A 322 -12.17 30.64 -58.47
N LYS A 323 -11.94 29.32 -58.58
CA LYS A 323 -12.98 28.29 -58.44
C LYS A 323 -12.56 27.28 -57.38
N PHE A 324 -13.49 26.94 -56.48
CA PHE A 324 -13.33 25.86 -55.52
C PHE A 324 -13.86 24.55 -56.12
N ARG A 325 -13.04 23.50 -56.16
CA ARG A 325 -13.46 22.13 -56.48
C ARG A 325 -13.73 21.40 -55.15
N THR A 326 -14.90 21.65 -54.58
CA THR A 326 -15.42 21.03 -53.36
C THR A 326 -16.93 20.78 -53.48
N PRO A 327 -17.52 19.74 -52.84
CA PRO A 327 -18.97 19.49 -52.89
C PRO A 327 -19.84 20.60 -52.26
N ALA A 328 -19.26 21.50 -51.46
CA ALA A 328 -20.00 22.38 -50.55
C ALA A 328 -20.17 23.84 -51.00
N LEU A 329 -19.47 24.32 -52.04
CA LEU A 329 -19.46 25.75 -52.40
C LEU A 329 -20.10 26.02 -53.76
N THR A 330 -21.38 26.38 -53.75
CA THR A 330 -22.19 26.73 -54.94
C THR A 330 -22.61 28.20 -54.94
N VAL A 331 -21.81 29.11 -54.36
CA VAL A 331 -22.13 30.55 -54.32
C VAL A 331 -21.53 31.27 -55.54
N PRO A 332 -22.32 31.69 -56.55
CA PRO A 332 -21.82 32.51 -57.65
C PRO A 332 -21.57 33.96 -57.20
N GLY A 333 -20.47 34.58 -57.67
CA GLY A 333 -20.25 36.02 -57.56
C GLY A 333 -19.69 36.52 -56.22
N TRP A 334 -18.75 35.80 -55.61
CA TRP A 334 -17.99 36.27 -54.43
C TRP A 334 -16.69 36.96 -54.85
N ARG A 335 -16.23 37.91 -54.04
CA ARG A 335 -14.92 38.57 -54.17
C ARG A 335 -13.92 37.87 -53.24
N PRO A 336 -12.85 37.27 -53.78
CA PRO A 336 -11.87 36.57 -52.97
C PRO A 336 -11.08 37.52 -52.08
N ASP A 337 -10.80 37.06 -50.86
CA ASP A 337 -9.83 37.72 -50.00
C ASP A 337 -8.41 37.51 -50.56
N GLN A 338 -7.56 38.50 -50.37
CA GLN A 338 -6.20 38.51 -50.88
C GLN A 338 -5.27 39.02 -49.78
N MET A 339 -4.16 38.31 -49.53
CA MET A 339 -3.12 38.76 -48.62
C MET A 339 -1.77 38.77 -49.33
N THR A 340 -1.02 39.87 -49.18
CA THR A 340 0.32 39.96 -49.77
C THR A 340 1.32 39.09 -49.01
N PRO A 341 2.46 38.70 -49.62
CA PRO A 341 3.50 37.95 -48.91
C PRO A 341 4.07 38.71 -47.69
N ILE A 342 4.12 40.05 -47.76
CA ILE A 342 4.65 40.90 -46.68
C ILE A 342 3.69 40.89 -45.49
N ASP A 343 2.38 41.01 -45.73
CA ASP A 343 1.38 41.01 -44.65
C ASP A 343 1.32 39.66 -43.94
N ALA A 344 1.43 38.55 -44.70
CA ALA A 344 1.54 37.22 -44.13
C ALA A 344 2.80 37.03 -43.27
N LEU A 345 3.94 37.57 -43.73
CA LEU A 345 5.18 37.58 -42.94
C LEU A 345 5.06 38.39 -41.65
N ILE A 346 4.42 39.57 -41.71
CA ILE A 346 4.18 40.41 -40.53
C ILE A 346 3.27 39.67 -39.53
N CYS A 347 2.19 39.05 -40.03
CA CYS A 347 1.29 38.24 -39.21
C CYS A 347 2.03 37.09 -38.50
N ALA A 348 2.78 36.29 -39.25
CA ALA A 348 3.53 35.16 -38.71
C ALA A 348 4.61 35.59 -37.70
N ARG A 349 5.36 36.67 -37.97
CA ARG A 349 6.36 37.19 -37.03
C ARG A 349 5.76 37.76 -35.75
N ARG A 350 4.58 38.38 -35.83
CA ARG A 350 3.86 38.82 -34.63
C ARG A 350 3.40 37.63 -33.80
N LEU A 351 2.91 36.56 -34.44
CA LEU A 351 2.54 35.32 -33.75
C LEU A 351 3.75 34.58 -33.16
N ALA A 352 4.93 34.66 -33.80
CA ALA A 352 6.17 34.01 -33.35
C ALA A 352 6.61 34.40 -31.93
N GLY A 353 6.19 35.57 -31.43
CA GLY A 353 6.46 36.02 -30.07
C GLY A 353 5.58 35.40 -28.98
N TYR A 354 4.66 34.48 -29.34
CA TYR A 354 3.71 33.85 -28.43
C TYR A 354 3.82 32.32 -28.49
N HIS A 355 3.73 31.66 -27.34
CA HIS A 355 3.80 30.20 -27.22
C HIS A 355 2.52 29.64 -26.57
N ALA A 356 2.03 28.48 -27.04
CA ALA A 356 0.85 27.81 -26.45
C ALA A 356 1.09 27.22 -25.05
N HIS A 357 2.34 27.11 -24.61
CA HIS A 357 2.72 26.69 -23.25
C HIS A 357 3.22 27.86 -22.41
N THR A 358 2.39 28.90 -22.35
CA THR A 358 2.18 29.57 -21.08
C THR A 358 0.68 29.59 -20.89
N PRO A 359 0.13 28.95 -19.84
CA PRO A 359 -1.00 29.61 -19.23
C PRO A 359 -0.45 31.02 -18.95
N ARG A 360 -0.96 32.03 -19.64
CA ARG A 360 -1.02 33.34 -18.99
C ARG A 360 -1.78 33.01 -17.73
N SER A 361 -1.01 32.86 -16.66
CA SER A 361 -1.51 32.90 -15.32
C SER A 361 -2.30 34.19 -15.26
N GLY A 362 -3.61 34.07 -15.49
CA GLY A 362 -4.56 34.80 -14.70
C GLY A 362 -4.43 34.29 -13.27
N SER A 363 -3.25 34.38 -12.64
CA SER A 363 -3.16 34.63 -11.23
C SER A 363 -3.56 36.09 -11.08
N THR A 364 -4.86 36.30 -11.13
CA THR A 364 -5.52 37.26 -10.25
C THR A 364 -5.43 36.81 -8.78
N GLY A 365 -4.75 35.68 -8.49
CA GLY A 365 -4.32 35.28 -7.16
C GLY A 365 -3.00 35.96 -6.76
N PRO A 366 -2.80 36.19 -5.46
CA PRO A 366 -1.64 36.92 -4.96
C PRO A 366 -0.33 36.12 -5.07
N ASN A 367 0.77 36.81 -5.39
CA ASN A 367 2.10 36.23 -5.53
C ASN A 367 2.67 35.88 -4.14
N TRP A 368 2.81 34.59 -3.82
CA TRP A 368 3.22 34.13 -2.49
C TRP A 368 4.58 34.67 -2.03
N PRO A 369 5.65 34.68 -2.86
CA PRO A 369 6.96 35.19 -2.44
C PRO A 369 6.92 36.68 -2.08
N GLU A 370 6.21 37.51 -2.85
CA GLU A 370 6.02 38.93 -2.54
C GLU A 370 5.25 39.14 -1.23
N LEU A 371 4.17 38.38 -1.01
CA LEU A 371 3.41 38.42 0.24
C LEU A 371 4.27 38.10 1.46
N ASN A 372 5.22 37.19 1.30
CA ASN A 372 6.12 36.72 2.36
C ASN A 372 7.43 37.53 2.44
N GLY A 373 7.58 38.60 1.65
CA GLY A 373 8.81 39.41 1.64
C GLY A 373 10.04 38.69 1.06
N LEU A 374 9.84 37.59 0.33
CA LEU A 374 10.85 36.73 -0.27
C LEU A 374 10.96 37.00 -1.78
N SER A 375 11.48 38.16 -2.15
CA SER A 375 11.61 38.57 -3.56
C SER A 375 12.64 37.76 -4.36
N ASP A 376 13.64 37.18 -3.69
CA ASP A 376 14.63 36.27 -4.28
C ASP A 376 14.63 34.91 -3.53
N LEU A 377 13.94 33.92 -4.10
CA LEU A 377 13.86 32.57 -3.53
C LEU A 377 15.19 31.81 -3.61
N ASP A 378 16.09 32.19 -4.52
CA ASP A 378 17.43 31.61 -4.67
C ASP A 378 18.52 32.39 -3.95
N GLY A 379 18.20 33.52 -3.32
CA GLY A 379 19.15 34.32 -2.55
C GLY A 379 18.82 34.41 -1.07
N PHE A 380 17.59 34.08 -0.64
CA PHE A 380 17.22 34.28 0.77
C PHE A 380 17.93 33.29 1.70
N GLU A 381 18.36 33.81 2.85
CA GLU A 381 18.99 33.06 3.94
C GLU A 381 18.00 32.90 5.10
N PRO A 382 17.46 31.69 5.37
CA PRO A 382 16.47 31.48 6.44
C PRO A 382 16.95 31.95 7.81
N ALA A 383 18.19 31.62 8.19
CA ALA A 383 18.77 32.01 9.47
C ALA A 383 18.92 33.54 9.65
N ALA A 384 19.09 34.30 8.56
CA ALA A 384 19.10 35.75 8.61
C ALA A 384 17.69 36.33 8.78
N LEU A 385 16.69 35.72 8.12
CA LEU A 385 15.29 36.10 8.26
C LEU A 385 14.78 35.85 9.69
N TRP A 386 15.04 34.67 10.26
CA TRP A 386 14.64 34.31 11.62
C TRP A 386 15.25 35.22 12.68
N ARG A 387 16.54 35.58 12.55
CA ARG A 387 17.22 36.48 13.49
C ARG A 387 16.68 37.91 13.47
N ARG A 388 16.10 38.35 12.36
CA ARG A 388 15.53 39.70 12.19
C ARG A 388 14.08 39.79 12.66
N GLN A 389 13.42 38.67 12.92
CA GLN A 389 12.04 38.67 13.36
C GLN A 389 11.86 39.26 14.76
N ARG A 390 10.77 40.01 14.94
CA ARG A 390 10.32 40.47 16.26
C ARG A 390 9.40 39.42 16.86
N HIS A 391 9.28 39.40 18.19
CA HIS A 391 8.36 38.49 18.89
C HIS A 391 6.91 38.58 18.38
N ARG A 392 6.45 39.77 17.97
CA ARG A 392 5.10 39.94 17.40
C ARG A 392 4.90 39.19 16.08
N ASP A 393 5.96 38.99 15.30
CA ASP A 393 5.91 38.40 13.97
C ASP A 393 6.12 36.88 13.99
N GLN A 394 6.45 36.31 15.16
CA GLN A 394 6.52 34.87 15.37
C GLN A 394 5.12 34.25 15.30
N LEU A 395 5.04 33.04 14.74
CA LEU A 395 3.82 32.24 14.56
C LEU A 395 2.70 32.97 13.80
N ARG A 396 3.07 33.98 13.00
CA ARG A 396 2.17 34.78 12.17
C ARG A 396 2.66 34.78 10.73
N VAL A 397 1.79 34.45 9.79
CA VAL A 397 2.17 34.28 8.37
C VAL A 397 1.10 34.80 7.41
N PRO A 398 1.50 35.41 6.28
CA PRO A 398 0.56 35.78 5.23
C PRO A 398 0.10 34.53 4.46
N ILE A 399 -1.22 34.37 4.31
CA ILE A 399 -1.84 33.21 3.65
C ILE A 399 -2.53 33.57 2.33
N GLY A 400 -2.72 34.86 2.04
CA GLY A 400 -3.42 35.35 0.87
C GLY A 400 -3.66 36.85 0.91
N THR A 401 -4.63 37.34 0.14
CA THR A 401 -5.05 38.75 0.13
C THR A 401 -6.56 38.90 0.34
N THR A 402 -6.98 39.96 1.02
CA THR A 402 -8.39 40.35 1.12
C THR A 402 -8.92 40.86 -0.23
N ILE A 403 -10.23 41.11 -0.31
CA ILE A 403 -10.84 41.73 -1.51
C ILE A 403 -10.26 43.11 -1.86
N ASP A 404 -9.73 43.82 -0.87
CA ASP A 404 -9.13 45.16 -1.03
C ASP A 404 -7.64 45.07 -1.42
N GLY A 405 -7.10 43.86 -1.59
CA GLY A 405 -5.70 43.61 -1.95
C GLY A 405 -4.72 43.65 -0.77
N ALA A 406 -5.19 43.84 0.47
CA ALA A 406 -4.34 43.80 1.66
C ALA A 406 -3.92 42.36 1.98
N PRO A 407 -2.67 42.11 2.43
CA PRO A 407 -2.26 40.78 2.90
C PRO A 407 -3.15 40.29 4.04
N LEU A 408 -3.70 39.08 3.90
CA LEU A 408 -4.37 38.38 4.98
C LEU A 408 -3.36 37.50 5.69
N GLU A 409 -3.21 37.70 6.99
CA GLU A 409 -2.30 36.92 7.83
C GLU A 409 -3.07 35.99 8.77
N LEU A 410 -2.47 34.83 9.04
CA LEU A 410 -2.90 33.89 10.06
C LEU A 410 -1.94 33.98 11.23
N ASP A 411 -2.45 34.36 12.40
CA ASP A 411 -1.69 34.43 13.65
C ASP A 411 -2.20 33.35 14.62
N ILE A 412 -1.40 32.30 14.85
CA ILE A 412 -1.80 31.17 15.69
C ILE A 412 -1.40 31.34 17.17
N LYS A 413 -0.91 32.51 17.60
CA LYS A 413 -0.64 32.76 19.02
C LYS A 413 -1.95 32.81 19.80
N GLU A 414 -1.84 32.73 21.11
CA GLU A 414 -3.00 32.87 21.99
C GLU A 414 -3.55 34.32 21.99
N PRO A 415 -4.85 34.51 22.30
CA PRO A 415 -5.44 35.85 22.32
C PRO A 415 -4.78 36.79 23.35
N ALA A 416 -4.11 36.25 24.36
CA ALA A 416 -3.34 37.03 25.33
C ALA A 416 -2.06 37.66 24.73
N GLU A 417 -1.63 37.22 23.56
CA GLU A 417 -0.49 37.75 22.79
C GLU A 417 -0.95 38.42 21.47
N ASP A 418 -2.20 38.91 21.46
CA ASP A 418 -2.88 39.51 20.30
C ASP A 418 -3.04 38.57 19.08
N GLY A 419 -2.97 37.25 19.30
CA GLY A 419 -3.17 36.23 18.26
C GLY A 419 -4.63 35.84 18.04
N MET A 420 -4.89 35.06 16.98
CA MET A 420 -6.24 34.58 16.65
C MET A 420 -6.66 33.35 17.48
N GLY A 421 -5.72 32.77 18.22
CA GLY A 421 -5.88 31.60 19.07
C GLY A 421 -5.13 30.36 18.55
N PRO A 422 -4.79 29.41 19.44
CA PRO A 422 -3.87 28.30 19.13
C PRO A 422 -4.49 27.16 18.32
N HIS A 423 -5.81 27.12 18.18
CA HIS A 423 -6.49 26.05 17.45
C HIS A 423 -7.48 26.61 16.45
N GLY A 424 -7.59 25.97 15.29
CA GLY A 424 -8.52 26.36 14.25
C GLY A 424 -9.02 25.23 13.36
N LEU A 425 -10.01 25.58 12.54
CA LEU A 425 -10.73 24.66 11.67
C LEU A 425 -10.66 25.15 10.22
N CYS A 426 -10.39 24.26 9.27
CA CYS A 426 -10.38 24.54 7.84
C CYS A 426 -11.37 23.62 7.11
N VAL A 427 -12.43 24.17 6.53
CA VAL A 427 -13.42 23.40 5.76
C VAL A 427 -13.44 23.85 4.31
N GLY A 428 -13.46 22.91 3.37
CA GLY A 428 -13.52 23.22 1.95
C GLY A 428 -13.71 21.98 1.09
N ALA A 429 -14.63 22.04 0.12
CA ALA A 429 -14.93 20.96 -0.80
C ALA A 429 -13.71 20.55 -1.65
N THR A 430 -13.75 19.37 -2.26
CA THR A 430 -12.77 18.96 -3.26
C THR A 430 -12.66 20.01 -4.38
N GLY A 431 -11.44 20.40 -4.75
CA GLY A 431 -11.20 21.46 -5.74
C GLY A 431 -11.34 22.89 -5.23
N SER A 432 -11.72 23.12 -3.96
CA SER A 432 -11.77 24.47 -3.37
C SER A 432 -10.40 25.09 -3.07
N GLY A 433 -9.32 24.30 -3.11
CA GLY A 433 -7.97 24.72 -2.77
C GLY A 433 -7.55 24.45 -1.32
N LYS A 434 -8.28 23.61 -0.55
CA LYS A 434 -7.96 23.27 0.85
C LYS A 434 -6.52 22.79 1.04
N SER A 435 -6.11 21.73 0.35
CA SER A 435 -4.77 21.15 0.49
C SER A 435 -3.68 22.16 0.14
N GLU A 436 -3.94 23.03 -0.83
CA GLU A 436 -3.03 24.10 -1.21
C GLU A 436 -2.93 25.20 -0.16
N LEU A 437 -4.04 25.60 0.45
CA LEU A 437 -4.03 26.52 1.59
C LEU A 437 -3.24 25.95 2.78
N LEU A 438 -3.36 24.65 3.07
CA LEU A 438 -2.60 24.01 4.14
C LEU A 438 -1.09 24.02 3.84
N ARG A 439 -0.69 23.77 2.58
CA ARG A 439 0.71 23.90 2.12
C ARG A 439 1.20 25.34 2.29
N THR A 440 0.41 26.31 1.83
CA THR A 440 0.71 27.75 1.98
C THR A 440 0.94 28.15 3.44
N ILE A 441 0.09 27.67 4.35
CA ILE A 441 0.25 27.90 5.80
C ILE A 441 1.52 27.23 6.32
N ALA A 442 1.72 25.93 6.04
CA ALA A 442 2.87 25.18 6.55
C ALA A 442 4.21 25.78 6.05
N LEU A 443 4.29 26.10 4.76
CA LEU A 443 5.48 26.68 4.14
C LEU A 443 5.77 28.07 4.69
N GLY A 444 4.75 28.94 4.81
CA GLY A 444 4.89 30.27 5.39
C GLY A 444 5.37 30.21 6.83
N MET A 445 4.85 29.26 7.61
CA MET A 445 5.21 29.05 9.01
C MET A 445 6.67 28.63 9.15
N MET A 446 7.16 27.71 8.32
CA MET A 446 8.57 27.29 8.33
C MET A 446 9.52 28.35 7.78
N ALA A 447 9.11 29.10 6.76
CA ALA A 447 9.91 30.17 6.19
C ALA A 447 10.16 31.28 7.22
N HIS A 448 9.14 31.64 7.99
CA HIS A 448 9.21 32.75 8.95
C HIS A 448 9.77 32.35 10.32
N ASN A 449 9.55 31.12 10.79
CA ASN A 449 9.92 30.73 12.15
C ASN A 449 11.12 29.78 12.15
N SER A 450 12.01 29.90 13.14
CA SER A 450 13.11 28.95 13.32
C SER A 450 12.62 27.59 13.84
N PRO A 451 13.27 26.45 13.51
CA PRO A 451 12.97 25.15 14.13
C PRO A 451 13.07 25.14 15.67
N GLU A 452 13.86 26.06 16.26
CA GLU A 452 13.91 26.23 17.72
C GLU A 452 12.62 26.81 18.32
N THR A 453 11.81 27.46 17.50
CA THR A 453 10.56 28.14 17.89
C THR A 453 9.31 27.38 17.44
N LEU A 454 9.38 26.68 16.30
CA LEU A 454 8.24 26.00 15.69
C LEU A 454 8.65 24.65 15.11
N ASN A 455 7.92 23.60 15.51
CA ASN A 455 7.91 22.31 14.85
C ASN A 455 6.52 22.00 14.28
N LEU A 456 6.47 21.22 13.20
CA LEU A 456 5.23 20.81 12.55
C LEU A 456 5.03 19.30 12.62
N LEU A 457 3.79 18.88 12.86
CA LEU A 457 3.34 17.50 12.66
C LEU A 457 2.23 17.50 11.62
N LEU A 458 2.50 16.88 10.48
CA LEU A 458 1.62 16.93 9.31
C LEU A 458 0.94 15.56 9.14
N VAL A 459 -0.39 15.51 9.20
CA VAL A 459 -1.17 14.28 9.15
C VAL A 459 -2.14 14.33 7.95
N ASP A 460 -2.08 13.32 7.08
CA ASP A 460 -2.97 13.14 5.93
C ASP A 460 -3.66 11.76 6.02
N PHE A 461 -4.95 11.74 6.41
CA PHE A 461 -5.64 10.49 6.70
C PHE A 461 -5.89 9.62 5.47
N LYS A 462 -6.31 10.20 4.33
CA LYS A 462 -6.69 9.46 3.11
C LYS A 462 -5.53 9.13 2.17
N GLY A 463 -4.29 9.47 2.55
CA GLY A 463 -3.11 9.18 1.73
C GLY A 463 -2.88 10.18 0.60
N GLY A 464 -3.29 11.43 0.78
CA GLY A 464 -2.91 12.50 -0.14
C GLY A 464 -1.41 12.77 -0.13
N ALA A 465 -0.87 13.22 -1.27
CA ALA A 465 0.50 13.73 -1.38
C ALA A 465 0.61 15.18 -0.89
N THR A 466 -0.20 15.59 0.10
CA THR A 466 -0.30 17.00 0.49
C THR A 466 1.02 17.53 1.07
N PHE A 467 1.69 16.72 1.89
CA PHE A 467 2.85 17.16 2.68
C PHE A 467 4.12 16.31 2.48
N LEU A 468 4.13 15.35 1.56
CA LEU A 468 5.25 14.40 1.43
C LEU A 468 6.61 15.09 1.28
N ASP A 469 6.68 16.13 0.45
CA ASP A 469 7.91 16.89 0.19
C ASP A 469 8.41 17.70 1.39
N TYR A 470 7.57 17.90 2.41
CA TYR A 470 7.87 18.74 3.57
C TYR A 470 8.71 17.99 4.62
N ALA A 471 8.76 16.65 4.55
CA ALA A 471 9.49 15.81 5.51
C ALA A 471 11.00 16.12 5.60
N ARG A 472 11.57 16.78 4.58
CA ARG A 472 12.98 17.19 4.53
C ARG A 472 13.29 18.51 5.25
N ALA A 473 12.27 19.25 5.69
CA ALA A 473 12.46 20.50 6.42
C ALA A 473 12.77 20.20 7.90
N PRO A 474 13.74 20.91 8.52
CA PRO A 474 14.16 20.65 9.89
C PRO A 474 13.05 20.91 10.93
N HIS A 475 12.04 21.71 10.59
CA HIS A 475 10.86 21.96 11.42
C HIS A 475 9.91 20.76 11.51
N VAL A 476 9.90 19.87 10.52
CA VAL A 476 8.89 18.82 10.43
C VAL A 476 9.29 17.65 11.32
N ALA A 477 8.57 17.49 12.43
CA ALA A 477 8.76 16.39 13.37
C ALA A 477 8.40 15.04 12.74
N ALA A 478 7.32 15.02 11.94
CA ALA A 478 6.95 13.91 11.07
C ALA A 478 5.85 14.30 10.07
N VAL A 479 5.80 13.53 8.98
CA VAL A 479 4.67 13.46 8.06
C VAL A 479 4.04 12.08 8.18
N ILE A 480 2.75 12.01 8.52
CA ILE A 480 2.01 10.77 8.71
C ILE A 480 0.92 10.72 7.63
N THR A 481 1.04 9.78 6.69
CA THR A 481 0.10 9.63 5.58
C THR A 481 -0.52 8.25 5.56
N ASN A 482 -1.61 8.09 4.81
CA ASN A 482 -2.22 6.79 4.50
C ASN A 482 -2.68 6.01 5.74
N LEU A 483 -3.32 6.72 6.68
CA LEU A 483 -3.82 6.14 7.93
C LEU A 483 -5.17 5.42 7.76
N ALA A 484 -5.93 5.72 6.70
CA ALA A 484 -7.27 5.19 6.48
C ALA A 484 -7.33 3.65 6.44
N ASP A 485 -6.28 3.01 5.91
CA ASP A 485 -6.24 1.55 5.78
C ASP A 485 -5.45 0.87 6.92
N ASP A 486 -4.89 1.62 7.87
CA ASP A 486 -3.99 1.12 8.91
C ASP A 486 -4.38 1.62 10.31
N ALA A 487 -5.46 1.04 10.84
CA ALA A 487 -5.94 1.27 12.21
C ALA A 487 -4.84 1.15 13.31
N PRO A 488 -3.90 0.18 13.26
CA PRO A 488 -2.75 0.16 14.16
C PRO A 488 -1.93 1.47 14.18
N LEU A 489 -1.70 2.10 13.02
CA LEU A 489 -0.96 3.38 12.96
C LEU A 489 -1.74 4.54 13.58
N VAL A 490 -3.07 4.55 13.50
CA VAL A 490 -3.90 5.57 14.17
C VAL A 490 -3.78 5.44 15.69
N ALA A 491 -3.85 4.22 16.22
CA ALA A 491 -3.66 3.96 17.66
C ALA A 491 -2.25 4.39 18.11
N ARG A 492 -1.23 4.03 17.33
CA ARG A 492 0.16 4.46 17.55
C ARG A 492 0.30 5.99 17.55
N MET A 493 -0.40 6.69 16.67
CA MET A 493 -0.33 8.16 16.55
C MET A 493 -0.93 8.82 17.78
N ARG A 494 -2.05 8.28 18.28
CA ARG A 494 -2.65 8.72 19.53
C ARG A 494 -1.67 8.59 20.69
N ASP A 495 -1.01 7.43 20.81
CA ASP A 495 -0.07 7.17 21.90
C ASP A 495 1.18 8.07 21.80
N ALA A 496 1.69 8.33 20.59
CA ALA A 496 2.79 9.25 20.35
C ALA A 496 2.46 10.72 20.73
N LEU A 497 1.25 11.17 20.42
CA LEU A 497 0.75 12.51 20.80
C LEU A 497 0.53 12.62 22.32
N ALA A 498 -0.03 11.58 22.95
CA ALA A 498 -0.17 11.51 24.40
C ALA A 498 1.21 11.55 25.09
N GLY A 499 2.19 10.84 24.52
CA GLY A 499 3.59 10.87 24.92
C GLY A 499 4.19 12.27 24.86
N GLU A 500 3.92 13.00 23.77
CA GLU A 500 4.40 14.38 23.60
C GLU A 500 3.79 15.34 24.63
N MET A 501 2.49 15.19 24.91
CA MET A 501 1.84 15.97 25.97
C MET A 501 2.48 15.71 27.34
N ASN A 502 2.73 14.44 27.67
CA ASN A 502 3.34 14.07 28.95
C ASN A 502 4.79 14.58 29.05
N ARG A 503 5.58 14.40 27.99
CA ARG A 503 6.97 14.91 27.90
C ARG A 503 7.02 16.43 28.12
N ARG A 504 6.16 17.18 27.43
CA ARG A 504 6.07 18.65 27.58
C ARG A 504 5.65 19.05 28.99
N GLN A 505 4.64 18.39 29.57
CA GLN A 505 4.23 18.63 30.96
C GLN A 505 5.38 18.39 31.95
N GLN A 506 6.13 17.31 31.79
CA GLN A 506 7.26 16.97 32.66
C GLN A 506 8.39 17.99 32.53
N LEU A 507 8.71 18.46 31.32
CA LEU A 507 9.71 19.50 31.10
C LEU A 507 9.31 20.83 31.75
N LEU A 508 8.05 21.26 31.57
CA LEU A 508 7.53 22.48 32.19
C LEU A 508 7.54 22.39 33.73
N ARG A 509 7.10 21.26 34.29
CA ARG A 509 7.13 21.02 35.75
C ARG A 509 8.56 21.05 36.30
N THR A 510 9.50 20.41 35.62
CA THR A 510 10.92 20.37 36.03
C THR A 510 11.55 21.76 35.99
N ALA A 511 11.17 22.59 35.01
CA ALA A 511 11.62 23.97 34.89
C ALA A 511 10.86 24.96 35.80
N GLY A 512 9.83 24.54 36.52
CA GLY A 512 8.98 25.42 37.33
C GLY A 512 8.10 26.37 36.51
N CYS A 513 7.87 26.08 35.23
CA CYS A 513 7.11 26.92 34.31
C CYS A 513 5.67 26.43 34.15
N VAL A 514 4.72 27.35 34.10
CA VAL A 514 3.28 27.04 33.92
C VAL A 514 2.86 26.91 32.45
N SER A 515 3.67 27.40 31.53
CA SER A 515 3.42 27.34 30.08
C SER A 515 4.72 27.40 29.27
N VAL A 516 4.65 27.02 27.98
CA VAL A 516 5.77 27.17 27.03
C VAL A 516 6.18 28.62 26.86
N ALA A 517 5.24 29.57 26.84
CA ALA A 517 5.57 31.01 26.81
C ALA A 517 6.37 31.44 28.06
N ALA A 518 6.00 30.95 29.26
CA ALA A 518 6.77 31.20 30.48
C ALA A 518 8.17 30.55 30.41
N TYR A 519 8.27 29.35 29.83
CA TYR A 519 9.54 28.66 29.61
C TYR A 519 10.47 29.41 28.65
N GLY A 520 9.92 29.93 27.54
CA GLY A 520 10.66 30.78 26.60
C GLY A 520 11.24 32.03 27.26
N ARG A 521 10.41 32.76 28.02
CA ARG A 521 10.86 33.95 28.78
C ARG A 521 11.94 33.63 29.82
N ALA A 522 11.84 32.50 30.51
CA ALA A 522 12.86 32.06 31.46
C ALA A 522 14.20 31.76 30.77
N ARG A 523 14.16 31.15 29.58
CA ARG A 523 15.33 30.88 28.75
C ARG A 523 15.99 32.17 28.23
N GLU A 524 15.19 33.13 27.75
CA GLU A 524 15.68 34.47 27.36
C GLU A 524 16.33 35.21 28.54
N GLY A 525 15.84 34.98 29.76
CA GLY A 525 16.42 35.48 31.01
C GLY A 525 17.71 34.79 31.47
N GLY A 526 18.27 33.86 30.68
CA GLY A 526 19.57 33.21 30.95
C GLY A 526 19.50 31.79 31.55
N ALA A 527 18.32 31.16 31.61
CA ALA A 527 18.21 29.76 32.03
C ALA A 527 18.85 28.82 30.98
N SER A 528 19.75 27.94 31.42
CA SER A 528 20.42 26.96 30.56
C SER A 528 19.54 25.74 30.28
N SER A 529 18.42 25.95 29.58
CA SER A 529 17.45 24.90 29.24
C SER A 529 17.29 24.76 27.73
N SER A 530 17.07 23.52 27.25
CA SER A 530 16.92 23.24 25.81
C SER A 530 15.69 23.96 25.23
N PRO A 531 15.72 24.39 23.95
CA PRO A 531 14.55 24.96 23.28
C PRO A 531 13.33 24.03 23.37
N LEU A 532 12.16 24.61 23.63
CA LEU A 532 10.88 23.88 23.60
C LEU A 532 9.95 24.55 22.58
N PRO A 533 10.07 24.21 21.28
CA PRO A 533 9.30 24.85 20.22
C PRO A 533 7.80 24.57 20.34
N THR A 534 6.98 25.50 19.87
CA THR A 534 5.55 25.28 19.65
C THR A 534 5.39 24.16 18.62
N LEU A 535 4.54 23.17 18.89
CA LEU A 535 4.22 22.09 17.96
C LEU A 535 2.90 22.40 17.26
N PHE A 536 2.95 22.68 15.97
CA PHE A 536 1.77 22.94 15.16
C PHE A 536 1.34 21.66 14.41
N ILE A 537 0.19 21.12 14.80
CA ILE A 537 -0.35 19.87 14.31
C ILE A 537 -1.41 20.17 13.26
N ILE A 538 -1.15 19.80 12.00
CA ILE A 538 -2.10 19.96 10.89
C ILE A 538 -2.66 18.59 10.56
N VAL A 539 -3.97 18.41 10.71
CA VAL A 539 -4.64 17.14 10.43
C VAL A 539 -5.61 17.33 9.27
N ASP A 540 -5.27 16.77 8.11
CA ASP A 540 -6.18 16.73 6.97
C ASP A 540 -7.14 15.54 7.02
N GLU A 541 -8.36 15.75 6.57
CA GLU A 541 -9.48 14.82 6.61
C GLU A 541 -9.82 14.31 8.03
N PHE A 542 -9.75 15.18 9.05
CA PHE A 542 -9.99 14.77 10.45
C PHE A 542 -11.39 14.20 10.69
N SER A 543 -12.41 14.62 9.92
CA SER A 543 -13.78 14.11 10.07
C SER A 543 -13.88 12.64 9.68
N GLU A 544 -13.08 12.20 8.69
CA GLU A 544 -12.99 10.78 8.33
C GLU A 544 -12.22 9.99 9.40
N LEU A 545 -11.15 10.57 9.94
CA LEU A 545 -10.42 9.96 11.06
C LEU A 545 -11.37 9.66 12.23
N LEU A 546 -12.21 10.62 12.61
CA LEU A 546 -13.18 10.43 13.69
C LEU A 546 -14.36 9.52 13.30
N SER A 547 -14.66 9.37 12.01
CA SER A 547 -15.69 8.44 11.53
C SER A 547 -15.28 6.99 11.78
N GLN A 548 -14.02 6.67 11.49
CA GLN A 548 -13.45 5.33 11.63
C GLN A 548 -12.91 5.06 13.04
N HIS A 549 -12.39 6.09 13.71
CA HIS A 549 -11.80 6.02 15.05
C HIS A 549 -12.37 7.08 16.01
N PRO A 550 -13.60 6.88 16.52
CA PRO A 550 -14.27 7.84 17.42
C PRO A 550 -13.48 8.14 18.69
N ASP A 551 -12.79 7.15 19.26
CA ASP A 551 -11.98 7.25 20.48
C ASP A 551 -10.86 8.30 20.37
N PHE A 552 -10.47 8.71 19.15
CA PHE A 552 -9.46 9.73 18.94
C PHE A 552 -9.94 11.15 19.29
N ALA A 553 -11.26 11.38 19.34
CA ALA A 553 -11.84 12.68 19.68
C ALA A 553 -11.35 13.20 21.04
N ASP A 554 -11.22 12.30 22.02
CA ASP A 554 -10.73 12.63 23.36
C ASP A 554 -9.32 13.22 23.34
N MET A 555 -8.47 12.76 22.41
CA MET A 555 -7.13 13.27 22.22
C MET A 555 -7.15 14.73 21.72
N PHE A 556 -8.00 15.03 20.73
CA PHE A 556 -8.16 16.40 20.25
C PHE A 556 -8.74 17.32 21.33
N VAL A 557 -9.69 16.84 22.14
CA VAL A 557 -10.25 17.62 23.25
C VAL A 557 -9.19 17.89 24.32
N ALA A 558 -8.36 16.89 24.64
CA ALA A 558 -7.25 17.06 25.57
C ALA A 558 -6.22 18.09 25.06
N ILE A 559 -5.90 18.07 23.76
CA ILE A 559 -5.07 19.10 23.11
C ILE A 559 -5.77 20.46 23.13
N GLY A 560 -7.07 20.56 22.84
CA GLY A 560 -7.80 21.83 22.91
C GLY A 560 -7.81 22.45 24.31
N ARG A 561 -7.85 21.62 25.36
CA ARG A 561 -7.86 22.06 26.75
C ARG A 561 -6.45 22.43 27.28
N LEU A 562 -5.44 21.62 26.99
CA LEU A 562 -4.10 21.75 27.57
C LEU A 562 -3.07 22.34 26.61
N GLY A 563 -3.34 22.28 25.30
CA GLY A 563 -2.42 22.61 24.22
C GLY A 563 -1.90 24.04 24.27
N ARG A 564 -2.74 25.01 24.65
CA ARG A 564 -2.31 26.40 24.90
C ARG A 564 -1.11 26.48 25.84
N SER A 565 -1.19 25.83 27.01
CA SER A 565 -0.10 25.83 27.99
C SER A 565 1.12 25.02 27.53
N LEU A 566 0.88 23.94 26.78
CA LEU A 566 1.92 23.05 26.27
C LEU A 566 2.56 23.51 24.96
N GLY A 567 2.12 24.64 24.39
CA GLY A 567 2.53 25.08 23.06
C GLY A 567 2.23 24.03 21.99
N MET A 568 1.09 23.33 22.08
CA MET A 568 0.60 22.39 21.06
C MET A 568 -0.62 23.01 20.39
N HIS A 569 -0.46 23.45 19.14
CA HIS A 569 -1.45 24.16 18.35
C HIS A 569 -2.05 23.21 17.31
N LEU A 570 -3.34 23.36 16.99
CA LEU A 570 -4.07 22.38 16.18
C LEU A 570 -4.82 23.04 15.02
N LEU A 571 -4.59 22.59 13.79
CA LEU A 571 -5.38 22.95 12.62
C LEU A 571 -6.06 21.70 12.07
N LEU A 572 -7.37 21.60 12.30
CA LEU A 572 -8.19 20.50 11.79
C LEU A 572 -8.75 20.87 10.42
N ALA A 573 -8.54 20.03 9.41
CA ALA A 573 -9.01 20.27 8.06
C ALA A 573 -9.89 19.13 7.55
N SER A 574 -10.97 19.44 6.82
CA SER A 574 -11.86 18.42 6.26
C SER A 574 -12.57 18.89 4.99
N GLN A 575 -12.83 17.95 4.08
CA GLN A 575 -13.66 18.19 2.89
C GLN A 575 -15.15 18.38 3.19
N ARG A 576 -15.62 17.71 4.25
CA ARG A 576 -17.02 17.73 4.71
C ARG A 576 -17.05 17.86 6.21
N LEU A 577 -18.09 18.49 6.73
CA LEU A 577 -18.26 18.65 8.17
C LEU A 577 -19.57 18.02 8.62
N ASP A 578 -19.49 17.18 9.64
CA ASP A 578 -20.64 16.62 10.35
C ASP A 578 -20.65 17.21 11.77
N GLU A 579 -21.74 17.90 12.12
CA GLU A 579 -21.89 18.69 13.36
C GLU A 579 -21.68 17.82 14.61
N GLY A 580 -22.10 16.56 14.58
CA GLY A 580 -21.90 15.62 15.69
C GLY A 580 -20.43 15.34 16.03
N ARG A 581 -19.51 15.57 15.08
CA ARG A 581 -18.08 15.25 15.22
C ARG A 581 -17.26 16.35 15.88
N LEU A 582 -17.80 17.56 15.99
CA LEU A 582 -17.15 18.70 16.64
C LEU A 582 -17.47 18.82 18.13
N ARG A 583 -18.35 17.97 18.66
CA ARG A 583 -18.83 18.05 20.04
C ARG A 583 -17.68 18.06 21.04
N GLY A 584 -17.57 19.14 21.82
CA GLY A 584 -16.51 19.35 22.81
C GLY A 584 -15.24 20.02 22.27
N LEU A 585 -15.04 20.06 20.94
CA LEU A 585 -13.92 20.76 20.29
C LEU A 585 -14.25 22.20 19.92
N GLU A 586 -15.51 22.50 19.61
CA GLU A 586 -15.94 23.83 19.12
C GLU A 586 -15.52 24.99 20.02
N ALA A 587 -15.56 24.78 21.35
CA ALA A 587 -15.18 25.79 22.33
C ALA A 587 -13.69 26.14 22.33
N HIS A 588 -12.85 25.27 21.73
CA HIS A 588 -11.40 25.44 21.67
C HIS A 588 -10.92 25.98 20.30
N LEU A 589 -11.73 25.84 19.25
CA LEU A 589 -11.41 26.27 17.89
C LEU A 589 -11.65 27.78 17.74
N SER A 590 -10.56 28.54 17.80
CA SER A 590 -10.57 30.01 17.90
C SER A 590 -10.73 30.71 16.54
N TYR A 591 -10.16 30.13 15.47
CA TYR A 591 -10.29 30.65 14.11
C TYR A 591 -10.84 29.60 13.15
N ARG A 592 -11.57 30.05 12.12
CA ARG A 592 -12.23 29.20 11.13
C ARG A 592 -11.96 29.71 9.72
N LEU A 593 -11.28 28.88 8.93
CA LEU A 593 -11.05 29.04 7.51
C LEU A 593 -12.12 28.25 6.76
N CYS A 594 -12.93 28.93 5.96
CA CYS A 594 -14.02 28.30 5.22
C CYS A 594 -13.89 28.66 3.74
N LEU A 595 -13.42 27.68 2.96
CA LEU A 595 -13.40 27.76 1.50
C LEU A 595 -14.77 27.38 0.95
N LYS A 596 -14.91 27.29 -0.38
CA LYS A 596 -16.16 26.85 -1.01
C LYS A 596 -16.64 25.51 -0.43
N THR A 597 -17.83 25.49 0.18
CA THR A 597 -18.47 24.29 0.75
C THR A 597 -19.39 23.60 -0.27
N LEU A 598 -19.74 22.33 -0.04
CA LEU A 598 -20.67 21.58 -0.90
C LEU A 598 -22.13 21.94 -0.60
N SER A 599 -22.42 22.28 0.66
CA SER A 599 -23.78 22.62 1.10
C SER A 599 -23.86 23.94 1.87
N ALA A 600 -25.06 24.50 1.87
CA ALA A 600 -25.44 25.65 2.68
C ALA A 600 -25.30 25.37 4.19
N ASN A 601 -25.62 24.15 4.63
CA ASN A 601 -25.56 23.75 6.04
C ASN A 601 -24.13 23.73 6.59
N GLU A 602 -23.17 23.24 5.80
CA GLU A 602 -21.74 23.26 6.17
C GLU A 602 -21.23 24.69 6.35
N SER A 603 -21.59 25.60 5.43
CA SER A 603 -21.26 27.02 5.54
C SER A 603 -21.87 27.63 6.81
N GLN A 604 -23.13 27.31 7.09
CA GLN A 604 -23.82 27.80 8.28
C GLN A 604 -23.17 27.29 9.59
N THR A 605 -22.74 26.03 9.62
CA THR A 605 -22.11 25.42 10.80
C THR A 605 -20.74 26.03 11.10
N VAL A 606 -19.92 26.25 10.06
CA VAL A 606 -18.55 26.76 10.23
C VAL A 606 -18.53 28.28 10.39
N LEU A 607 -19.19 29.00 9.49
CA LEU A 607 -19.13 30.47 9.45
C LEU A 607 -20.30 31.15 10.15
N GLY A 608 -21.41 30.46 10.39
CA GLY A 608 -22.66 31.11 10.82
C GLY A 608 -23.42 31.84 9.70
N SER A 609 -22.99 31.67 8.45
CA SER A 609 -23.61 32.30 7.27
C SER A 609 -23.59 31.37 6.05
N LEU A 610 -24.32 31.73 4.99
CA LEU A 610 -24.37 30.97 3.72
C LEU A 610 -23.32 31.41 2.69
N GLU A 611 -22.40 32.30 3.07
CA GLU A 611 -21.53 32.99 2.10
C GLU A 611 -20.47 32.07 1.48
N ALA A 612 -19.91 31.11 2.23
CA ALA A 612 -18.92 30.19 1.69
C ALA A 612 -19.52 29.26 0.62
N TYR A 613 -20.78 28.85 0.76
CA TYR A 613 -21.49 28.08 -0.27
C TYR A 613 -21.63 28.86 -1.60
N ARG A 614 -21.76 30.19 -1.52
CA ARG A 614 -21.90 31.08 -2.68
C ARG A 614 -20.57 31.50 -3.32
N LEU A 615 -19.43 31.05 -2.77
CA LEU A 615 -18.12 31.38 -3.34
C LEU A 615 -17.99 30.86 -4.79
N PRO A 616 -17.24 31.56 -5.65
CA PRO A 616 -16.94 31.09 -7.00
C PRO A 616 -16.20 29.75 -6.95
N SER A 617 -16.24 28.98 -8.04
CA SER A 617 -15.52 27.69 -8.14
C SER A 617 -14.01 27.85 -8.35
N THR A 618 -13.48 29.07 -8.29
CA THR A 618 -12.05 29.36 -8.34
C THR A 618 -11.38 28.87 -7.05
N PRO A 619 -10.37 28.00 -7.12
CA PRO A 619 -9.65 27.52 -5.94
C PRO A 619 -9.00 28.67 -5.16
N GLY A 620 -8.95 28.54 -3.83
CA GLY A 620 -8.32 29.51 -2.93
C GLY A 620 -9.24 30.64 -2.46
N ALA A 621 -10.43 30.83 -3.03
CA ALA A 621 -11.40 31.78 -2.50
C ALA A 621 -12.00 31.27 -1.19
N GLY A 622 -12.01 32.10 -0.15
CA GLY A 622 -12.47 31.70 1.19
C GLY A 622 -12.85 32.85 2.11
N PHE A 623 -13.29 32.48 3.31
CA PHE A 623 -13.54 33.38 4.43
C PHE A 623 -12.73 32.94 5.65
N LEU A 624 -12.14 33.90 6.36
CA LEU A 624 -11.55 33.71 7.68
C LEU A 624 -12.47 34.34 8.73
N ARG A 625 -12.86 33.57 9.75
CA ARG A 625 -13.60 34.08 10.91
C ARG A 625 -12.78 33.84 12.18
N ILE A 626 -12.63 34.87 13.01
CA ILE A 626 -11.88 34.80 14.27
C ILE A 626 -12.87 34.99 15.42
N GLY A 627 -13.00 33.98 16.28
CA GLY A 627 -13.96 33.94 17.37
C GLY A 627 -15.39 34.24 16.90
N GLY A 628 -16.03 35.21 17.55
CA GLY A 628 -17.36 35.71 17.17
C GLY A 628 -17.38 36.78 16.08
N GLY A 629 -16.22 37.24 15.58
CA GLY A 629 -16.10 38.38 14.66
C GLY A 629 -16.71 38.18 13.27
N GLU A 630 -16.67 39.24 12.45
CA GLU A 630 -17.17 39.21 11.07
C GLU A 630 -16.26 38.39 10.14
N PRO A 631 -16.82 37.63 9.17
CA PRO A 631 -16.03 36.89 8.20
C PRO A 631 -15.26 37.81 7.25
N ILE A 632 -13.95 37.59 7.14
CA ILE A 632 -13.06 38.31 6.22
C ILE A 632 -12.90 37.49 4.95
N ARG A 633 -13.37 38.01 3.81
CA ARG A 633 -13.22 37.35 2.51
C ARG A 633 -11.80 37.50 1.97
N PHE A 634 -11.22 36.42 1.47
CA PHE A 634 -9.86 36.40 0.95
C PHE A 634 -9.68 35.46 -0.24
N GLN A 635 -8.55 35.63 -0.91
CA GLN A 635 -8.01 34.73 -1.93
C GLN A 635 -6.66 34.19 -1.45
N ALA A 636 -6.57 32.87 -1.26
CA ALA A 636 -5.34 32.21 -0.83
C ALA A 636 -4.22 32.33 -1.87
N ALA A 637 -3.00 32.45 -1.39
CA ALA A 637 -1.79 32.38 -2.21
C ALA A 637 -1.46 30.93 -2.59
N LEU A 638 -0.77 30.75 -3.72
CA LEU A 638 -0.42 29.46 -4.31
C LEU A 638 1.10 29.20 -4.16
N VAL A 639 1.49 28.03 -3.65
CA VAL A 639 2.91 27.65 -3.45
C VAL A 639 3.34 26.49 -4.36
N SER A 640 2.39 25.73 -4.88
CA SER A 640 2.62 24.69 -5.89
C SER A 640 2.76 25.24 -7.30
N ALA A 641 2.70 26.58 -7.47
CA ALA A 641 2.97 27.21 -8.76
C ALA A 641 4.42 26.93 -9.17
N PRO A 642 4.67 26.60 -10.46
CA PRO A 642 6.03 26.54 -10.98
C PRO A 642 6.70 27.90 -10.77
N LEU A 643 7.97 27.90 -10.37
CA LEU A 643 8.74 29.13 -10.33
C LEU A 643 8.73 29.72 -11.74
N PRO A 644 8.40 31.02 -11.90
CA PRO A 644 8.67 31.71 -13.14
C PRO A 644 10.16 31.54 -13.41
N THR A 645 10.50 30.79 -14.45
CA THR A 645 11.88 30.67 -14.92
C THR A 645 12.27 32.01 -15.52
N ASN A 646 12.59 32.99 -14.66
CA ASN A 646 13.46 34.11 -15.02
C ASN A 646 14.89 33.57 -15.13
N THR A 647 15.08 32.55 -15.97
CA THR A 647 16.37 32.25 -16.54
C THR A 647 16.39 33.04 -17.84
N PRO A 648 17.03 34.22 -17.93
CA PRO A 648 17.45 34.70 -19.24
C PRO A 648 18.26 33.55 -19.81
N ALA A 649 17.75 32.92 -20.88
CA ALA A 649 18.27 31.68 -21.46
C ALA A 649 19.79 31.63 -21.26
N ARG A 650 20.20 30.90 -20.21
CA ARG A 650 21.61 30.70 -19.94
C ARG A 650 21.96 29.73 -21.04
N ALA A 651 22.52 30.29 -22.11
CA ALA A 651 22.98 29.55 -23.25
C ALA A 651 23.68 28.31 -22.69
N ALA A 652 23.08 27.14 -22.93
CA ALA A 652 23.81 25.91 -22.84
C ALA A 652 25.11 26.19 -23.61
N THR A 653 26.24 25.97 -22.95
CA THR A 653 27.55 25.96 -23.57
C THR A 653 27.59 24.81 -24.56
N ALA A 654 26.87 24.93 -25.67
CA ALA A 654 27.10 24.26 -26.91
C ALA A 654 28.26 25.01 -27.57
N GLY A 655 29.31 24.26 -27.92
CA GLY A 655 30.53 24.81 -28.48
C GLY A 655 30.26 25.77 -29.66
N ALA A 656 31.01 26.86 -29.69
CA ALA A 656 31.23 27.76 -30.83
C ALA A 656 30.12 27.71 -31.91
N GLY A 657 28.97 28.34 -31.62
CA GLY A 657 27.84 28.40 -32.54
C GLY A 657 28.20 29.10 -33.85
N SER A 658 28.22 28.35 -34.95
CA SER A 658 28.25 28.90 -36.30
C SER A 658 26.95 29.67 -36.56
N VAL A 659 27.02 30.95 -36.94
CA VAL A 659 25.86 31.70 -37.44
C VAL A 659 25.35 31.01 -38.72
N ARG A 660 24.07 30.64 -38.76
CA ARG A 660 23.42 30.02 -39.92
C ARG A 660 22.14 30.75 -40.28
N VAL A 661 21.74 30.65 -41.54
CA VAL A 661 20.50 31.26 -42.02
C VAL A 661 19.31 30.44 -41.53
N PHE A 662 18.39 31.07 -40.78
CA PHE A 662 17.13 30.44 -40.38
C PHE A 662 16.17 30.37 -41.58
N GLY A 663 16.05 29.19 -42.17
CA GLY A 663 15.24 28.91 -43.35
C GLY A 663 14.23 27.80 -43.15
N THR A 664 13.47 27.53 -44.20
CA THR A 664 12.47 26.45 -44.25
C THR A 664 13.04 25.05 -44.43
N ARG A 665 14.36 24.93 -44.69
CA ARG A 665 15.05 23.64 -44.81
C ARG A 665 15.50 23.14 -43.44
N ILE A 666 15.54 21.82 -43.30
CA ILE A 666 16.11 21.13 -42.15
C ILE A 666 17.62 21.40 -42.10
N VAL A 667 18.14 21.71 -40.91
CA VAL A 667 19.55 22.01 -40.66
C VAL A 667 20.14 20.93 -39.76
N GLY A 668 21.13 20.19 -40.27
CA GLY A 668 21.80 19.14 -39.49
C GLY A 668 20.97 17.85 -39.35
N ALA A 669 21.32 17.04 -38.35
CA ALA A 669 20.61 15.81 -38.06
C ALA A 669 19.28 16.08 -37.32
N VAL A 670 18.19 15.49 -37.80
CA VAL A 670 16.91 15.51 -37.07
C VAL A 670 17.00 14.52 -35.92
N SER A 671 16.72 15.00 -34.72
CA SER A 671 16.58 14.17 -33.52
C SER A 671 15.16 14.31 -33.00
N ARG A 672 14.61 13.23 -32.44
CA ARG A 672 13.38 13.35 -31.66
C ARG A 672 13.75 14.02 -30.35
N ALA A 673 13.02 15.07 -29.97
CA ALA A 673 13.00 15.50 -28.59
C ALA A 673 12.59 14.28 -27.77
N VAL A 674 13.53 13.72 -27.01
CA VAL A 674 13.21 12.78 -25.95
C VAL A 674 12.25 13.55 -25.06
N GLU A 675 11.05 13.03 -24.82
CA GLU A 675 10.28 13.42 -23.64
C GLU A 675 11.21 13.15 -22.46
N GLU A 676 11.90 14.19 -21.99
CA GLU A 676 12.51 14.18 -20.68
C GLU A 676 11.34 13.99 -19.72
N GLY A 677 11.11 12.73 -19.34
CA GLY A 677 10.30 12.39 -18.21
C GLY A 677 10.82 13.19 -17.01
N GLY A 678 10.00 14.14 -16.57
CA GLY A 678 10.09 14.80 -15.27
C GLY A 678 11.48 15.26 -14.84
N THR A 679 11.99 16.36 -15.41
CA THR A 679 12.55 17.36 -14.50
C THR A 679 11.38 18.12 -13.92
N ASP A 680 11.07 17.88 -12.65
CA ASP A 680 10.14 18.70 -11.86
C ASP A 680 10.35 20.18 -12.22
N GLU A 681 9.33 20.82 -12.80
CA GLU A 681 9.29 22.28 -12.80
C GLU A 681 9.38 22.70 -11.34
N ARG A 682 10.55 23.23 -10.93
CA ARG A 682 10.81 23.62 -9.54
C ARG A 682 9.70 24.58 -9.10
N THR A 683 8.92 24.20 -8.09
CA THR A 683 7.81 25.00 -7.57
C THR A 683 8.30 25.98 -6.51
N VAL A 684 7.52 27.02 -6.19
CA VAL A 684 7.83 27.91 -5.05
C VAL A 684 8.04 27.10 -3.77
N SER A 685 7.21 26.09 -3.55
CA SER A 685 7.33 25.16 -2.43
C SER A 685 8.66 24.40 -2.44
N SER A 686 9.06 23.79 -3.57
CA SER A 686 10.31 23.02 -3.60
C SER A 686 11.53 23.92 -3.42
N ALA A 687 11.55 25.11 -4.02
CA ALA A 687 12.66 26.07 -3.86
C ALA A 687 12.84 26.57 -2.42
N VAL A 688 11.76 26.89 -1.72
CA VAL A 688 11.82 27.30 -0.31
C VAL A 688 12.26 26.12 0.56
N LEU A 689 11.69 24.94 0.35
CA LEU A 689 12.07 23.73 1.11
C LEU A 689 13.54 23.36 0.91
N ASP A 690 14.09 23.48 -0.31
CA ASP A 690 15.52 23.25 -0.59
C ASP A 690 16.42 24.17 0.27
N ARG A 691 15.97 25.40 0.50
CA ARG A 691 16.70 26.38 1.34
C ARG A 691 16.55 26.15 2.83
N LEU A 692 15.41 25.62 3.26
CA LEU A 692 15.18 25.28 4.66
C LEU A 692 15.91 23.99 5.06
N SER A 693 16.11 23.07 4.12
CA SER A 693 16.81 21.80 4.38
C SER A 693 18.23 22.03 4.88
N GLY A 694 18.51 21.58 6.11
CA GLY A 694 19.83 21.68 6.75
C GLY A 694 20.02 22.92 7.64
N GLU A 695 19.04 23.83 7.72
CA GLU A 695 19.11 25.05 8.53
C GLU A 695 18.50 24.88 9.93
N GLY A 696 19.28 25.12 10.99
CA GLY A 696 18.83 25.00 12.39
C GLY A 696 18.76 23.56 12.92
N PRO A 697 18.35 23.37 14.19
CA PRO A 697 18.27 22.03 14.78
C PRO A 697 17.10 21.23 14.21
N ALA A 698 17.32 19.93 14.04
CA ALA A 698 16.24 19.01 13.62
C ALA A 698 15.15 18.93 14.71
N ALA A 699 13.89 18.91 14.26
CA ALA A 699 12.75 18.77 15.14
C ALA A 699 12.83 17.48 15.97
N HIS A 700 12.35 17.58 17.21
CA HIS A 700 12.16 16.42 18.07
C HIS A 700 11.21 15.42 17.39
N ARG A 701 11.65 14.17 17.24
CA ARG A 701 10.90 13.13 16.53
C ARG A 701 9.77 12.60 17.39
N VAL A 702 8.63 13.29 17.36
CA VAL A 702 7.38 12.85 18.01
C VAL A 702 6.91 11.51 17.44
N TRP A 703 7.11 11.30 16.14
CA TRP A 703 6.74 10.07 15.45
C TRP A 703 7.96 9.45 14.80
N LEU A 704 8.33 8.27 15.25
CA LEU A 704 9.31 7.43 14.57
C LEU A 704 8.62 6.71 13.41
N PRO A 705 9.34 6.36 12.33
CA PRO A 705 8.79 5.46 11.32
C PRO A 705 8.21 4.19 11.99
N PRO A 706 7.17 3.56 11.44
CA PRO A 706 6.71 2.27 11.93
C PRO A 706 7.83 1.22 11.92
N LEU A 707 7.70 0.14 12.70
CA LEU A 707 8.66 -0.97 12.64
C LEU A 707 8.70 -1.53 11.22
N GLY A 708 9.89 -1.45 10.61
CA GLY A 708 10.18 -1.96 9.27
C GLY A 708 10.52 -3.45 9.26
N PRO A 709 11.34 -3.92 8.29
CA PRO A 709 11.78 -5.31 8.26
C PRO A 709 12.64 -5.66 9.48
N ALA A 710 12.73 -6.95 9.78
CA ALA A 710 13.53 -7.47 10.88
C ALA A 710 15.00 -7.01 10.77
N PRO A 711 15.56 -6.36 11.81
CA PRO A 711 16.96 -5.97 11.81
C PRO A 711 17.86 -7.21 11.90
N ALA A 712 19.12 -7.09 11.50
CA ALA A 712 20.09 -8.14 11.76
C ALA A 712 20.52 -8.12 13.24
N LEU A 713 20.74 -9.30 13.83
CA LEU A 713 21.07 -9.42 15.25
C LEU A 713 22.34 -8.66 15.66
N HIS A 714 23.38 -8.62 14.81
CA HIS A 714 24.60 -7.86 15.11
C HIS A 714 24.34 -6.36 15.32
N THR A 715 23.35 -5.78 14.63
CA THR A 715 22.97 -4.37 14.81
C THR A 715 22.39 -4.15 16.20
N VAL A 716 21.51 -5.06 16.65
CA VAL A 716 20.86 -4.96 17.97
C VAL A 716 21.86 -5.25 19.11
N LEU A 717 22.81 -6.16 18.89
CA LEU A 717 23.88 -6.44 19.86
C LEU A 717 24.86 -5.26 20.02
N ALA A 718 25.16 -4.54 18.93
CA ALA A 718 26.05 -3.38 18.98
C ALA A 718 25.45 -2.21 19.79
N ASP A 719 24.12 -2.09 19.79
CA ASP A 719 23.40 -1.02 20.50
C ASP A 719 23.36 -1.22 22.03
N VAL A 720 23.67 -2.44 22.53
CA VAL A 720 23.55 -2.79 23.95
C VAL A 720 24.84 -3.40 24.47
N ALA A 721 25.47 -2.75 25.45
CA ALA A 721 26.56 -3.34 26.20
C ALA A 721 26.03 -4.49 27.07
N CYS A 722 26.23 -5.73 26.61
CA CYS A 722 25.89 -6.93 27.38
C CYS A 722 26.96 -7.15 28.46
N ALA A 723 26.55 -7.27 29.72
CA ALA A 723 27.48 -7.52 30.82
C ALA A 723 28.05 -8.95 30.71
N PRO A 724 29.39 -9.14 30.70
CA PRO A 724 29.99 -10.47 30.64
C PRO A 724 29.51 -11.36 31.80
N GLY A 725 28.90 -12.51 31.47
CA GLY A 725 28.35 -13.45 32.45
C GLY A 725 26.92 -13.16 32.94
N GLY A 726 26.23 -12.17 32.36
CA GLY A 726 24.80 -11.98 32.53
C GLY A 726 24.00 -12.66 31.43
N LEU A 727 23.01 -13.50 31.77
CA LEU A 727 22.12 -14.19 30.81
C LEU A 727 21.03 -13.27 30.22
N ALA A 728 21.32 -11.98 30.06
CA ALA A 728 20.40 -10.99 29.51
C ALA A 728 20.90 -10.55 28.13
N VAL A 729 20.14 -10.86 27.08
CA VAL A 729 20.53 -10.60 25.68
C VAL A 729 19.42 -9.91 24.89
N PRO A 730 19.76 -9.01 23.95
CA PRO A 730 18.79 -8.45 23.02
C PRO A 730 18.52 -9.44 21.88
N ILE A 731 17.25 -9.60 21.50
CA ILE A 731 16.86 -10.50 20.39
C ILE A 731 16.00 -9.81 19.31
N GLY A 732 15.79 -8.50 19.43
CA GLY A 732 14.89 -7.76 18.54
C GLY A 732 14.69 -6.32 18.98
N THR A 733 13.64 -5.68 18.48
CA THR A 733 13.30 -4.28 18.78
C THR A 733 11.83 -4.15 19.17
N VAL A 734 11.56 -3.38 20.23
CA VAL A 734 10.22 -3.01 20.70
C VAL A 734 9.94 -1.56 20.34
N ASP A 735 8.75 -1.29 19.82
CA ASP A 735 8.26 0.05 19.52
C ASP A 735 7.56 0.64 20.75
N ARG A 736 8.07 1.75 21.28
CA ARG A 736 7.52 2.47 22.44
C ARG A 736 7.01 3.84 21.97
N PRO A 737 5.81 3.91 21.35
CA PRO A 737 5.29 5.17 20.82
C PRO A 737 5.03 6.22 21.90
N LEU A 738 4.57 5.81 23.08
CA LEU A 738 4.34 6.72 24.22
C LEU A 738 5.65 7.38 24.70
N ASP A 739 6.74 6.63 24.73
CA ASP A 739 8.07 7.13 25.11
C ASP A 739 8.83 7.74 23.93
N GLN A 740 8.23 7.71 22.73
CA GLN A 740 8.80 8.23 21.48
C GLN A 740 10.18 7.63 21.15
N CYS A 741 10.38 6.36 21.50
CA CYS A 741 11.65 5.66 21.27
C CYS A 741 11.42 4.23 20.79
N ARG A 742 12.50 3.60 20.33
CA ARG A 742 12.57 2.16 20.11
C ARG A 742 13.56 1.59 21.10
N ALA A 743 13.19 0.52 21.77
CA ALA A 743 14.03 -0.15 22.75
C ALA A 743 14.47 -1.53 22.21
N PRO A 744 15.67 -2.01 22.56
CA PRO A 744 16.03 -3.40 22.31
C PRO A 744 15.09 -4.33 23.08
N LEU A 745 14.64 -5.40 22.44
CA LEU A 745 13.87 -6.47 23.10
C LEU A 745 14.85 -7.32 23.92
N MET A 746 14.98 -6.97 25.19
CA MET A 746 15.83 -7.68 26.14
C MET A 746 15.12 -8.93 26.68
N ILE A 747 15.84 -10.05 26.69
CA ILE A 747 15.42 -11.30 27.31
C ILE A 747 16.39 -11.62 28.44
N ASP A 748 15.91 -11.57 29.67
CA ASP A 748 16.68 -11.91 30.86
C ASP A 748 16.36 -13.33 31.33
N MET A 749 17.33 -14.23 31.17
CA MET A 749 17.22 -15.61 31.62
C MET A 749 18.07 -15.91 32.87
N SER A 750 18.52 -14.87 33.58
CA SER A 750 19.38 -15.05 34.76
C SER A 750 18.64 -15.48 36.03
N GLY A 751 17.34 -15.21 36.13
CA GLY A 751 16.50 -15.42 37.31
C GLY A 751 15.24 -16.24 37.07
N ALA A 752 14.15 -15.88 37.78
CA ALA A 752 12.88 -16.63 37.76
C ALA A 752 12.19 -16.66 36.38
N ALA A 753 12.54 -15.74 35.47
CA ALA A 753 12.06 -15.72 34.08
C ALA A 753 12.94 -16.53 33.11
N GLY A 754 13.80 -17.42 33.63
CA GLY A 754 14.76 -18.20 32.83
C GLY A 754 14.17 -19.24 31.88
N HIS A 755 12.85 -19.41 31.83
CA HIS A 755 12.16 -20.22 30.84
C HIS A 755 11.45 -19.34 29.81
N LEU A 756 11.50 -19.77 28.54
CA LEU A 756 10.96 -19.03 27.41
C LEU A 756 9.90 -19.85 26.66
N ALA A 757 8.80 -19.20 26.29
CA ALA A 757 7.88 -19.68 25.26
C ALA A 757 7.79 -18.71 24.09
N VAL A 758 7.86 -19.26 22.87
CA VAL A 758 7.61 -18.55 21.62
C VAL A 758 6.33 -19.09 20.99
N ILE A 759 5.26 -18.30 21.03
CA ILE A 759 3.94 -18.71 20.55
C ILE A 759 3.59 -17.95 19.26
N GLY A 760 3.05 -18.65 18.26
CA GLY A 760 2.70 -18.01 16.99
C GLY A 760 2.10 -18.94 15.96
N ALA A 761 1.31 -18.41 15.04
CA ALA A 761 0.74 -19.15 13.91
C ALA A 761 1.83 -19.83 13.06
N PRO A 762 1.48 -20.81 12.21
CA PRO A 762 2.39 -21.33 11.20
C PRO A 762 3.08 -20.18 10.43
N GLN A 763 4.38 -20.31 10.16
CA GLN A 763 5.19 -19.32 9.43
C GLN A 763 5.29 -17.91 10.08
N SER A 764 4.84 -17.71 11.32
CA SER A 764 4.97 -16.43 12.04
C SER A 764 6.40 -16.06 12.47
N GLY A 765 7.39 -16.95 12.30
CA GLY A 765 8.79 -16.72 12.68
C GLY A 765 9.26 -17.39 13.98
N LYS A 766 8.51 -18.37 14.52
CA LYS A 766 8.85 -19.08 15.77
C LYS A 766 10.27 -19.65 15.80
N SER A 767 10.60 -20.48 14.81
CA SER A 767 11.92 -21.10 14.71
C SER A 767 13.03 -20.06 14.54
N THR A 768 12.75 -18.96 13.81
CA THR A 768 13.68 -17.83 13.67
C THR A 768 13.94 -17.15 15.01
N ALA A 769 12.92 -16.99 15.86
CA ALA A 769 13.10 -16.42 17.19
C ALA A 769 13.96 -17.30 18.10
N LEU A 770 13.74 -18.62 18.10
CA LEU A 770 14.60 -19.57 18.83
C LEU A 770 16.05 -19.53 18.33
N ARG A 771 16.26 -19.53 17.01
CA ARG A 771 17.61 -19.38 16.43
C ARG A 771 18.27 -18.05 16.82
N THR A 772 17.50 -16.97 16.84
CA THR A 772 17.99 -15.64 17.22
C THR A 772 18.41 -15.60 18.68
N LEU A 773 17.65 -16.23 19.57
CA LEU A 773 18.03 -16.40 20.97
C LEU A 773 19.34 -17.18 21.13
N ILE A 774 19.44 -18.36 20.49
CA ILE A 774 20.65 -19.20 20.55
C ILE A 774 21.85 -18.40 20.02
N THR A 775 21.69 -17.71 18.89
CA THR A 775 22.76 -16.90 18.29
C THR A 775 23.16 -15.74 19.20
N ALA A 776 22.20 -15.05 19.82
CA ALA A 776 22.46 -13.91 20.70
C ALA A 776 23.23 -14.32 21.96
N LEU A 777 22.84 -15.44 22.59
CA LEU A 777 23.58 -16.02 23.70
C LEU A 777 24.96 -16.52 23.28
N ALA A 778 25.06 -17.22 22.14
CA ALA A 778 26.34 -17.72 21.62
C ALA A 778 27.33 -16.59 21.26
N ALA A 779 26.83 -15.46 20.75
CA ALA A 779 27.64 -14.29 20.42
C ALA A 779 28.13 -13.52 21.67
N THR A 780 27.46 -13.69 22.82
CA THR A 780 27.74 -12.94 24.06
C THR A 780 28.39 -13.78 25.16
N HIS A 781 28.39 -15.11 25.04
CA HIS A 781 28.87 -16.06 26.05
C HIS A 781 29.81 -17.10 25.46
N ASP A 782 30.71 -17.65 26.28
CA ASP A 782 31.58 -18.77 25.88
C ASP A 782 30.81 -20.11 25.85
N PRO A 783 31.17 -21.09 24.98
CA PRO A 783 30.55 -22.42 24.97
C PRO A 783 30.63 -23.19 26.28
N GLY A 784 31.57 -22.86 27.17
CA GLY A 784 31.63 -23.40 28.53
C GLY A 784 30.63 -22.74 29.49
N GLN A 785 30.07 -21.57 29.17
CA GLN A 785 29.09 -20.85 29.99
C GLN A 785 27.65 -21.18 29.61
N VAL A 786 27.35 -21.35 28.32
CA VAL A 786 26.00 -21.69 27.84
C VAL A 786 26.06 -22.85 26.85
N GLN A 787 25.16 -23.81 26.99
CA GLN A 787 25.05 -24.96 26.07
C GLN A 787 23.61 -25.16 25.62
N PHE A 788 23.43 -25.58 24.38
CA PHE A 788 22.12 -25.80 23.78
C PHE A 788 21.95 -27.26 23.35
N TYR A 789 20.78 -27.80 23.69
CA TYR A 789 20.32 -29.10 23.22
C TYR A 789 18.94 -28.93 22.59
N CYS A 790 18.86 -29.19 21.29
CA CYS A 790 17.71 -28.82 20.48
C CYS A 790 16.89 -30.04 20.06
N LEU A 791 15.57 -29.94 20.21
CA LEU A 791 14.57 -30.85 19.66
C LEU A 791 13.85 -30.12 18.52
N ASP A 792 14.11 -30.52 17.27
CA ASP A 792 13.60 -29.86 16.06
C ASP A 792 12.42 -30.63 15.46
N PHE A 793 11.20 -30.15 15.73
CA PHE A 793 9.97 -30.65 15.13
C PHE A 793 9.24 -29.60 14.29
N GLY A 794 9.79 -28.38 14.19
CA GLY A 794 9.20 -27.19 13.58
C GLY A 794 9.56 -26.95 12.12
N GLY A 795 10.45 -27.76 11.53
CA GLY A 795 10.77 -27.72 10.10
C GLY A 795 12.25 -27.86 9.75
N GLY A 796 13.11 -28.27 10.69
CA GLY A 796 14.55 -28.48 10.42
C GLY A 796 15.39 -27.20 10.53
N ALA A 797 14.82 -26.11 11.05
CA ALA A 797 15.49 -24.82 11.13
C ALA A 797 16.59 -24.78 12.19
N LEU A 798 16.48 -25.58 13.26
CA LEU A 798 17.49 -25.66 14.32
C LEU A 798 18.68 -26.53 13.91
N SER A 799 18.55 -27.41 12.92
CA SER A 799 19.66 -28.22 12.39
C SER A 799 20.85 -27.38 11.92
N ALA A 800 20.62 -26.17 11.41
CA ALA A 800 21.67 -25.24 11.01
C ALA A 800 22.56 -24.79 12.20
N MET A 801 22.01 -24.82 13.42
CA MET A 801 22.70 -24.36 14.63
C MET A 801 23.73 -25.38 15.13
N HIS A 802 23.71 -26.63 14.67
CA HIS A 802 24.71 -27.65 15.02
C HIS A 802 26.15 -27.24 14.66
N THR A 803 26.33 -26.26 13.79
CA THR A 803 27.65 -25.70 13.46
C THR A 803 28.26 -24.85 14.57
N LEU A 804 27.46 -24.38 15.53
CA LEU A 804 27.91 -23.55 16.63
C LEU A 804 28.57 -24.40 17.73
N PRO A 805 29.72 -23.96 18.30
CA PRO A 805 30.39 -24.68 19.37
C PRO A 805 29.54 -24.79 20.64
N HIS A 806 28.56 -23.91 20.84
CA HIS A 806 27.63 -23.93 21.97
C HIS A 806 26.53 -25.01 21.85
N VAL A 807 26.32 -25.60 20.67
CA VAL A 807 25.24 -26.58 20.45
C VAL A 807 25.82 -27.99 20.51
N GLY A 808 25.41 -28.76 21.52
CA GLY A 808 25.96 -30.11 21.75
C GLY A 808 25.20 -31.23 21.03
N ALA A 809 23.90 -31.05 20.77
CA ALA A 809 23.10 -31.97 19.98
C ALA A 809 21.84 -31.29 19.41
N VAL A 810 21.43 -31.72 18.21
CA VAL A 810 20.15 -31.38 17.60
C VAL A 810 19.48 -32.68 17.16
N ALA A 811 18.29 -32.97 17.66
CA ALA A 811 17.54 -34.18 17.32
C ALA A 811 16.21 -33.84 16.66
N GLY A 812 15.86 -34.58 15.61
CA GLY A 812 14.56 -34.47 14.94
C GLY A 812 13.72 -35.74 15.05
N ARG A 813 12.60 -35.80 14.32
CA ARG A 813 11.68 -36.96 14.31
C ARG A 813 12.32 -38.27 13.86
N ALA A 814 13.37 -38.20 13.04
CA ALA A 814 14.09 -39.38 12.56
C ALA A 814 14.95 -40.05 13.65
N GLU A 815 15.20 -39.38 14.78
CA GLU A 815 16.14 -39.80 15.81
C GLU A 815 15.48 -39.91 17.20
N PRO A 816 14.42 -40.73 17.36
CA PRO A 816 13.64 -40.79 18.60
C PRO A 816 14.46 -41.19 19.83
N ARG A 817 15.53 -41.97 19.63
CA ARG A 817 16.47 -42.33 20.70
C ARG A 817 17.29 -41.14 21.19
N LEU A 818 17.72 -40.27 20.28
CA LEU A 818 18.46 -39.07 20.63
C LEU A 818 17.57 -38.06 21.35
N VAL A 819 16.30 -37.93 20.93
CA VAL A 819 15.29 -37.10 21.62
C VAL A 819 15.16 -37.51 23.10
N GLY A 820 14.91 -38.80 23.36
CA GLY A 820 14.81 -39.30 24.75
C GLY A 820 16.11 -39.12 25.53
N ARG A 821 17.27 -39.37 24.89
CA ARG A 821 18.58 -39.19 25.51
C ARG A 821 18.88 -37.74 25.88
N ILE A 822 18.47 -36.77 25.07
CA ILE A 822 18.64 -35.34 25.35
C ILE A 822 17.93 -34.93 26.64
N VAL A 823 16.67 -35.35 26.79
CA VAL A 823 15.88 -35.04 27.99
C VAL A 823 16.50 -35.72 29.22
N ALA A 824 16.88 -36.99 29.09
CA ALA A 824 17.52 -37.74 30.18
C ALA A 824 18.88 -37.14 30.62
N GLU A 825 19.67 -36.59 29.68
CA GLU A 825 20.92 -35.90 30.03
C GLU A 825 20.65 -34.60 30.80
N CYS A 826 19.64 -33.83 30.40
CA CYS A 826 19.22 -32.64 31.16
C CYS A 826 18.79 -32.99 32.59
N GLU A 827 18.04 -34.08 32.78
CA GLU A 827 17.69 -34.61 34.11
C GLU A 827 18.93 -35.07 34.91
N SER A 828 19.92 -35.68 34.23
CA SER A 828 21.19 -36.07 34.86
C SER A 828 21.97 -34.84 35.34
N VAL A 829 22.00 -33.75 34.58
CA VAL A 829 22.63 -32.49 34.98
C VAL A 829 21.98 -31.94 36.25
N VAL A 830 20.64 -31.92 36.32
CA VAL A 830 19.92 -31.48 37.53
C VAL A 830 20.30 -32.33 38.74
N ARG A 831 20.24 -33.67 38.62
CA ARG A 831 20.58 -34.59 39.73
C ARG A 831 22.04 -34.45 40.18
N ARG A 832 22.97 -34.31 39.23
CA ARG A 832 24.40 -34.11 39.51
C ARG A 832 24.63 -32.81 40.27
N ARG A 833 23.98 -31.72 39.84
CA ARG A 833 24.09 -30.41 40.50
C ARG A 833 23.45 -30.39 41.87
N GLU A 834 22.33 -31.09 42.07
CA GLU A 834 21.73 -31.24 43.40
C GLU A 834 22.73 -31.88 44.38
N ALA A 835 23.40 -32.95 43.98
CA ALA A 835 24.43 -33.59 44.80
C ALA A 835 25.64 -32.67 45.01
N LEU A 836 26.14 -32.04 43.94
CA LEU A 836 27.30 -31.15 43.97
C LEU A 836 27.06 -29.92 44.86
N PHE A 837 25.88 -29.29 44.76
CA PHE A 837 25.53 -28.10 45.53
C PHE A 837 25.44 -28.43 47.03
N ARG A 838 24.91 -29.61 47.35
CA ARG A 838 24.83 -30.13 48.72
C ARG A 838 26.23 -30.39 49.30
N GLU A 839 27.12 -31.00 48.52
CA GLU A 839 28.49 -31.33 48.93
C GLU A 839 29.37 -30.07 49.11
N HIS A 840 29.29 -29.11 48.18
CA HIS A 840 30.15 -27.93 48.14
C HIS A 840 29.55 -26.68 48.81
N GLY A 841 28.38 -26.81 49.44
CA GLY A 841 27.69 -25.72 50.14
C GLY A 841 27.30 -24.55 49.22
N ILE A 842 26.83 -24.86 48.01
CA ILE A 842 26.40 -23.86 47.02
C ILE A 842 24.90 -23.60 47.22
N ALA A 843 24.55 -22.37 47.60
CA ALA A 843 23.18 -22.02 47.96
C ALA A 843 22.29 -21.66 46.75
N SER A 844 22.88 -21.32 45.60
CA SER A 844 22.12 -20.98 44.38
C SER A 844 22.95 -21.12 43.10
N ILE A 845 22.26 -21.19 41.95
CA ILE A 845 22.90 -21.17 40.63
C ILE A 845 23.72 -19.89 40.39
N VAL A 846 23.32 -18.75 40.94
CA VAL A 846 24.08 -17.49 40.82
C VAL A 846 25.45 -17.61 41.52
N GLN A 847 25.49 -18.29 42.68
CA GLN A 847 26.75 -18.58 43.37
C GLN A 847 27.59 -19.58 42.59
N TYR A 848 26.97 -20.61 42.00
CA TYR A 848 27.65 -21.58 41.13
C TYR A 848 28.33 -20.91 39.94
N ARG A 849 27.61 -20.03 39.20
CA ARG A 849 28.15 -19.29 38.04
C ARG A 849 29.42 -18.49 38.39
N LYS A 850 29.48 -17.91 39.59
CA LYS A 850 30.66 -17.16 40.09
C LYS A 850 31.82 -18.06 40.49
N ARG A 851 31.54 -19.21 41.11
CA ARG A 851 32.54 -20.17 41.62
C ARG A 851 32.94 -21.23 40.61
N ARG A 852 32.38 -21.22 39.40
CA ARG A 852 32.61 -22.22 38.35
C ARG A 852 34.09 -22.45 38.04
N ARG A 853 34.91 -21.39 38.06
CA ARG A 853 36.36 -21.52 37.79
C ARG A 853 37.13 -22.19 38.93
N ASP A 854 36.58 -22.17 40.14
CA ASP A 854 37.20 -22.74 41.35
C ASP A 854 36.75 -24.19 41.60
N ILE A 855 35.62 -24.59 41.01
CA ILE A 855 35.10 -25.96 41.05
C ILE A 855 35.78 -26.72 39.92
N ASP A 856 36.51 -27.79 40.24
CA ASP A 856 37.29 -28.57 39.29
C ASP A 856 36.46 -28.95 38.05
N ALA A 857 37.02 -28.75 36.85
CA ALA A 857 36.36 -29.04 35.57
C ALA A 857 35.98 -30.52 35.43
N ALA A 858 36.56 -31.40 36.26
CA ALA A 858 36.22 -32.81 36.35
C ALA A 858 34.81 -33.10 36.93
N GLY A 859 34.21 -32.18 37.70
CA GLY A 859 32.94 -32.41 38.41
C GLY A 859 31.67 -32.12 37.60
N ASP A 860 31.67 -31.07 36.77
CA ASP A 860 30.52 -30.68 35.93
C ASP A 860 30.98 -29.91 34.67
N PRO A 861 30.93 -30.52 33.47
CA PRO A 861 31.39 -29.87 32.24
C PRO A 861 30.40 -28.82 31.71
N PHE A 862 29.17 -28.76 32.24
CA PHE A 862 28.10 -27.90 31.71
C PHE A 862 28.03 -26.57 32.44
N GLY A 863 27.68 -25.49 31.76
CA GLY A 863 27.29 -24.17 32.30
C GLY A 863 25.77 -24.05 32.41
N ASP A 864 25.16 -22.97 31.96
CA ASP A 864 23.70 -22.89 31.83
C ASP A 864 23.23 -23.70 30.61
N VAL A 865 22.42 -24.72 30.85
CA VAL A 865 21.97 -25.68 29.84
C VAL A 865 20.58 -25.29 29.35
N PHE A 866 20.41 -25.13 28.04
CA PHE A 866 19.16 -24.77 27.40
C PHE A 866 18.59 -25.94 26.60
N LEU A 867 17.48 -26.48 27.06
CA LEU A 867 16.64 -27.42 26.30
C LEU A 867 15.73 -26.61 25.38
N VAL A 868 16.04 -26.59 24.08
CA VAL A 868 15.29 -25.85 23.07
C VAL A 868 14.36 -26.79 22.32
N ILE A 869 13.06 -26.50 22.30
CA ILE A 869 12.04 -27.37 21.69
C ILE A 869 11.29 -26.57 20.63
N ASP A 870 11.52 -26.85 19.35
CA ASP A 870 10.74 -26.25 18.27
C ASP A 870 9.58 -27.17 17.88
N GLY A 871 8.35 -26.80 18.26
CA GLY A 871 7.14 -27.57 17.95
C GLY A 871 6.66 -28.47 19.10
N TRP A 872 6.19 -27.88 20.19
CA TRP A 872 5.68 -28.57 21.39
C TRP A 872 4.56 -29.58 21.08
N ALA A 873 3.67 -29.27 20.13
CA ALA A 873 2.58 -30.18 19.75
C ALA A 873 3.08 -31.56 19.28
N SER A 874 4.23 -31.61 18.59
CA SER A 874 4.83 -32.87 18.13
C SER A 874 5.40 -33.69 19.27
N VAL A 875 6.02 -33.06 20.27
CA VAL A 875 6.46 -33.77 21.49
C VAL A 875 5.29 -34.45 22.16
N ARG A 876 4.17 -33.74 22.33
CA ARG A 876 2.98 -34.31 22.98
C ARG A 876 2.35 -35.46 22.20
N GLN A 877 2.34 -35.39 20.87
CA GLN A 877 1.73 -36.40 20.01
C GLN A 877 2.62 -37.64 19.82
N GLU A 878 3.91 -37.46 19.58
CA GLU A 878 4.83 -38.53 19.20
C GLU A 878 5.68 -39.04 20.38
N PHE A 879 5.90 -38.20 21.41
CA PHE A 879 6.77 -38.45 22.56
C PHE A 879 6.08 -38.16 23.90
N GLY A 880 4.78 -38.47 24.03
CA GLY A 880 3.97 -38.09 25.19
C GLY A 880 4.55 -38.50 26.56
N ALA A 881 5.35 -39.57 26.63
CA ALA A 881 6.05 -39.96 27.86
C ALA A 881 7.08 -38.92 28.36
N LEU A 882 7.66 -38.12 27.46
CA LEU A 882 8.63 -37.07 27.81
C LEU A 882 7.96 -35.79 28.30
N GLU A 883 6.64 -35.62 28.13
CA GLU A 883 5.92 -34.42 28.57
C GLU A 883 6.08 -34.20 30.09
N GLU A 884 5.98 -35.27 30.87
CA GLU A 884 6.12 -35.24 32.33
C GLU A 884 7.54 -34.90 32.76
N SER A 885 8.54 -35.55 32.16
CA SER A 885 9.97 -35.26 32.35
C SER A 885 10.30 -33.79 32.08
N ILE A 886 9.87 -33.25 30.95
CA ILE A 886 10.12 -31.85 30.57
C ILE A 886 9.40 -30.89 31.53
N SER A 887 8.19 -31.24 31.97
CA SER A 887 7.46 -30.44 32.97
C SER A 887 8.18 -30.43 34.32
N MET A 888 8.74 -31.56 34.76
CA MET A 888 9.55 -31.63 35.98
C MET A 888 10.85 -30.83 35.87
N LEU A 889 11.51 -30.86 34.71
CA LEU A 889 12.65 -29.99 34.41
C LEU A 889 12.27 -28.51 34.50
N ALA A 890 11.06 -28.13 34.09
CA ALA A 890 10.59 -26.74 34.19
C ALA A 890 10.40 -26.30 35.66
N VAL A 891 9.96 -27.21 36.52
CA VAL A 891 9.71 -26.92 37.94
C VAL A 891 11.02 -26.77 38.73
N GLN A 892 12.00 -27.64 38.46
CA GLN A 892 13.22 -27.72 39.29
C GLN A 892 14.48 -27.13 38.61
N GLY A 893 14.49 -27.09 37.28
CA GLY A 893 15.69 -26.83 36.47
C GLY A 893 16.33 -25.46 36.69
N LEU A 894 15.55 -24.40 36.87
CA LEU A 894 16.08 -23.04 37.07
C LEU A 894 17.00 -22.93 38.29
N SER A 895 16.71 -23.68 39.36
CA SER A 895 17.54 -23.69 40.58
C SER A 895 18.94 -24.25 40.33
N TYR A 896 19.08 -25.05 39.27
CA TYR A 896 20.31 -25.75 38.89
C TYR A 896 20.80 -25.34 37.50
N GLY A 897 20.35 -24.21 36.94
CA GLY A 897 20.85 -23.68 35.66
C GLY A 897 20.47 -24.53 34.43
N VAL A 898 19.31 -25.18 34.49
CA VAL A 898 18.68 -25.84 33.33
C VAL A 898 17.45 -25.03 32.92
N HIS A 899 17.44 -24.58 31.68
CA HIS A 899 16.48 -23.66 31.08
C HIS A 899 15.70 -24.37 29.98
N ILE A 900 14.42 -24.03 29.82
CA ILE A 900 13.57 -24.54 28.74
C ILE A 900 13.16 -23.38 27.85
N ALA A 901 13.38 -23.54 26.55
CA ALA A 901 12.90 -22.61 25.53
C ALA A 901 12.06 -23.37 24.51
N LEU A 902 10.74 -23.22 24.53
CA LEU A 902 9.84 -23.97 23.65
C LEU A 902 9.12 -23.08 22.65
N SER A 903 8.70 -23.66 21.52
CA SER A 903 7.79 -23.05 20.58
C SER A 903 6.49 -23.84 20.46
N ALA A 904 5.36 -23.15 20.34
CA ALA A 904 4.06 -23.77 20.09
C ALA A 904 3.19 -22.89 19.18
N SER A 905 2.15 -23.47 18.56
CA SER A 905 1.30 -22.67 17.66
C SER A 905 0.26 -21.85 18.42
N ARG A 906 -0.14 -22.32 19.60
CA ARG A 906 -1.13 -21.70 20.48
C ARG A 906 -0.79 -21.94 21.93
N TRP A 907 -1.21 -21.03 22.81
CA TRP A 907 -1.06 -21.21 24.26
C TRP A 907 -1.81 -22.44 24.79
N ALA A 908 -2.96 -22.78 24.21
CA ALA A 908 -3.75 -23.95 24.59
C ALA A 908 -3.03 -25.31 24.36
N GLU A 909 -1.94 -25.34 23.59
CA GLU A 909 -1.12 -26.54 23.42
C GLU A 909 -0.23 -26.82 24.64
N VAL A 910 0.09 -25.80 25.42
CA VAL A 910 0.95 -25.87 26.61
C VAL A 910 0.05 -26.03 27.84
N ARG A 911 0.25 -27.12 28.62
CA ARG A 911 -0.53 -27.35 29.84
C ARG A 911 -0.28 -26.23 30.87
N PRO A 912 -1.27 -25.89 31.72
CA PRO A 912 -1.09 -24.88 32.77
C PRO A 912 0.14 -25.13 33.66
N SER A 913 0.39 -26.39 34.04
CA SER A 913 1.54 -26.78 34.87
C SER A 913 2.90 -26.37 34.30
N LEU A 914 3.06 -26.43 32.98
CA LEU A 914 4.28 -26.00 32.29
C LEU A 914 4.23 -24.50 31.97
N ARG A 915 3.08 -24.01 31.47
CA ARG A 915 2.88 -22.61 31.09
C ARG A 915 3.16 -21.64 32.24
N ASP A 916 2.75 -22.01 33.46
CA ASP A 916 2.90 -21.15 34.63
C ASP A 916 4.35 -21.10 35.14
N GLN A 917 5.21 -22.06 34.76
CA GLN A 917 6.66 -22.02 35.01
C GLN A 917 7.41 -21.15 33.99
N ILE A 918 6.76 -20.76 32.89
CA ILE A 918 7.38 -19.98 31.81
C ILE A 918 7.17 -18.48 32.09
N GLY A 919 8.21 -17.85 32.63
CA GLY A 919 8.22 -16.43 32.94
C GLY A 919 8.43 -15.53 31.71
N THR A 920 9.31 -15.90 30.78
CA THR A 920 9.55 -15.12 29.56
C THR A 920 8.63 -15.57 28.44
N ARG A 921 7.87 -14.64 27.86
CA ARG A 921 6.85 -14.95 26.85
C ARG A 921 7.00 -14.05 25.63
N ILE A 922 7.13 -14.67 24.46
CA ILE A 922 7.22 -14.00 23.16
C ILE A 922 6.01 -14.45 22.35
N GLU A 923 5.05 -13.54 22.16
CA GLU A 923 3.86 -13.81 21.38
C GLU A 923 4.01 -13.19 19.98
N LEU A 924 4.28 -14.02 18.99
CA LEU A 924 4.27 -13.63 17.58
C LEU A 924 2.82 -13.56 17.07
N ARG A 925 2.65 -13.22 15.79
CA ARG A 925 1.32 -13.23 15.16
C ARG A 925 0.59 -14.56 15.42
N LEU A 926 -0.54 -14.47 16.14
CA LEU A 926 -1.42 -15.59 16.40
C LEU A 926 -2.41 -15.83 15.24
N GLY A 927 -2.87 -17.07 15.12
CA GLY A 927 -3.93 -17.44 14.18
C GLY A 927 -5.26 -16.84 14.62
N ASP A 928 -5.61 -17.05 15.89
CA ASP A 928 -6.73 -16.40 16.57
C ASP A 928 -6.20 -15.43 17.64
N PRO A 929 -6.39 -14.10 17.50
CA PRO A 929 -6.02 -13.13 18.53
C PRO A 929 -6.73 -13.33 19.88
N ALA A 930 -7.84 -14.07 19.95
CA ALA A 930 -8.51 -14.39 21.22
C ALA A 930 -7.65 -15.29 22.13
N ASP A 931 -6.73 -16.07 21.53
CA ASP A 931 -5.79 -16.94 22.24
C ASP A 931 -4.63 -16.17 22.90
N SER A 932 -4.57 -14.83 22.74
CA SER A 932 -3.53 -14.00 23.35
C SER A 932 -3.61 -14.01 24.88
N GLU A 933 -2.48 -14.27 25.52
CA GLU A 933 -2.30 -14.18 26.98
C GLU A 933 -1.75 -12.82 27.41
N ILE A 934 -1.38 -11.96 26.46
CA ILE A 934 -0.83 -10.62 26.70
C ILE A 934 -1.95 -9.57 26.60
N ASP A 935 -2.47 -9.36 25.39
CA ASP A 935 -3.58 -8.43 25.14
C ASP A 935 -4.30 -8.82 23.84
N ARG A 936 -5.55 -9.26 23.98
CA ARG A 936 -6.41 -9.71 22.87
C ARG A 936 -6.72 -8.60 21.85
N LYS A 937 -6.79 -7.35 22.29
CA LYS A 937 -7.03 -6.19 21.41
C LYS A 937 -5.75 -5.85 20.67
N ALA A 938 -4.60 -5.80 21.34
CA ALA A 938 -3.31 -5.55 20.69
C ALA A 938 -2.95 -6.66 19.69
N ALA A 939 -3.21 -7.93 20.02
CA ALA A 939 -2.90 -9.08 19.17
C ALA A 939 -3.63 -9.03 17.82
N ARG A 940 -4.82 -8.42 17.75
CA ARG A 940 -5.55 -8.22 16.49
C ARG A 940 -4.80 -7.33 15.51
N HIS A 941 -4.08 -6.34 16.04
CA HIS A 941 -3.36 -5.32 15.29
C HIS A 941 -1.93 -5.75 14.88
N VAL A 942 -1.47 -6.94 15.30
CA VAL A 942 -0.18 -7.46 14.83
C VAL A 942 -0.27 -7.82 13.33
N PRO A 943 0.61 -7.31 12.45
CA PRO A 943 0.54 -7.57 11.01
C PRO A 943 0.66 -9.05 10.64
N ARG A 944 -0.05 -9.48 9.58
CA ARG A 944 -0.01 -10.87 9.07
C ARG A 944 1.16 -11.16 8.14
N GLU A 945 1.47 -10.23 7.24
CA GLU A 945 2.43 -10.43 6.14
C GLU A 945 3.91 -10.29 6.56
N ASN A 946 4.19 -10.01 7.83
CA ASN A 946 5.54 -9.72 8.33
C ASN A 946 5.94 -10.72 9.43
N PRO A 947 6.56 -11.87 9.08
CA PRO A 947 7.09 -12.82 10.06
C PRO A 947 8.06 -12.17 11.04
N GLY A 948 8.06 -12.63 12.29
CA GLY A 948 8.85 -12.07 13.38
C GLY A 948 8.19 -10.88 14.08
N ARG A 949 7.03 -10.39 13.61
CA ARG A 949 6.21 -9.41 14.33
C ARG A 949 5.40 -10.06 15.44
N GLY A 950 5.29 -9.37 16.56
CA GLY A 950 4.59 -9.86 17.74
C GLY A 950 4.32 -8.78 18.78
N LEU A 951 3.99 -9.22 19.99
CA LEU A 951 3.84 -8.43 21.20
C LEU A 951 4.90 -8.85 22.23
N SER A 952 5.54 -7.86 22.83
CA SER A 952 6.38 -8.02 24.02
C SER A 952 5.51 -8.28 25.25
N HIS A 953 6.14 -8.68 26.37
CA HIS A 953 5.45 -8.91 27.64
C HIS A 953 4.68 -7.68 28.17
N GLU A 954 5.07 -6.47 27.75
CA GLU A 954 4.40 -5.19 28.09
C GLU A 954 3.19 -4.91 27.18
N GLY A 955 2.86 -5.80 26.24
CA GLY A 955 1.80 -5.57 25.25
C GLY A 955 2.21 -4.66 24.08
N LEU A 956 3.48 -4.28 23.99
CA LEU A 956 4.00 -3.41 22.93
C LEU A 956 4.40 -4.20 21.69
N HIS A 957 4.19 -3.61 20.51
CA HIS A 957 4.60 -4.21 19.24
C HIS A 957 6.11 -4.37 19.17
N MET A 958 6.56 -5.56 18.74
CA MET A 958 7.96 -5.89 18.57
C MET A 958 8.24 -6.54 17.22
N VAL A 959 9.52 -6.57 16.85
CA VAL A 959 10.05 -7.35 15.74
C VAL A 959 11.28 -8.11 16.21
N ILE A 960 11.29 -9.42 15.96
CA ILE A 960 12.44 -10.30 16.23
C ILE A 960 13.52 -10.05 15.19
N ALA A 961 14.78 -9.96 15.63
CA ALA A 961 15.92 -9.81 14.73
C ALA A 961 16.17 -11.10 13.92
N LEU A 962 16.88 -10.98 12.81
CA LEU A 962 17.38 -12.15 12.06
C LEU A 962 18.64 -12.70 12.74
N PRO A 963 18.85 -14.03 12.79
CA PRO A 963 20.00 -14.69 13.44
C PRO A 963 21.29 -14.52 12.62
N ALA A 964 21.67 -13.27 12.36
CA ALA A 964 22.83 -12.86 11.59
C ALA A 964 23.77 -12.06 12.50
N ALA A 965 24.64 -12.79 13.20
CA ALA A 965 25.72 -12.26 14.02
C ALA A 965 26.92 -13.21 13.97
N GLU A 966 28.13 -12.67 14.11
CA GLU A 966 29.34 -13.47 14.24
C GLU A 966 29.40 -14.09 15.64
N VAL A 967 29.59 -15.41 15.69
CA VAL A 967 29.83 -16.13 16.95
C VAL A 967 31.32 -16.40 17.05
N PRO A 968 32.02 -15.90 18.07
CA PRO A 968 33.44 -16.13 18.23
C PRO A 968 33.72 -17.64 18.41
N ALA A 969 34.73 -18.14 17.69
CA ALA A 969 35.20 -19.50 17.88
C ALA A 969 35.91 -19.61 19.25
N GLY A 970 35.24 -20.24 20.22
CA GLY A 970 35.82 -20.52 21.54
C GLY A 970 36.76 -21.73 21.51
N GLU A 971 37.60 -21.85 22.54
CA GLU A 971 38.46 -23.03 22.75
C GLU A 971 37.68 -24.24 23.30
N SER A 972 36.55 -23.97 23.95
CA SER A 972 35.63 -24.99 24.49
C SER A 972 34.48 -25.26 23.52
N ALA A 973 33.90 -26.45 23.59
CA ALA A 973 32.67 -26.81 22.90
C ALA A 973 31.67 -27.43 23.89
N ALA A 974 30.38 -27.33 23.58
CA ALA A 974 29.32 -27.95 24.35
C ALA A 974 29.50 -29.49 24.34
N PRO A 975 29.35 -30.17 25.50
CA PRO A 975 29.47 -31.60 25.56
C PRO A 975 28.46 -32.28 24.60
N PRO A 976 28.91 -33.17 23.69
CA PRO A 976 28.00 -33.90 22.83
C PRO A 976 27.18 -34.88 23.67
N ILE A 977 25.99 -35.26 23.19
CA ILE A 977 25.14 -36.24 23.86
C ILE A 977 25.42 -37.62 23.26
N PRO A 978 26.15 -38.49 23.98
CA PRO A 978 26.53 -39.77 23.44
C PRO A 978 25.33 -40.73 23.50
N LEU A 979 25.07 -41.39 22.38
CA LEU A 979 24.13 -42.50 22.30
C LEU A 979 24.78 -43.79 22.78
N LEU A 980 23.94 -44.71 23.25
CA LEU A 980 24.39 -46.07 23.56
C LEU A 980 24.97 -46.72 22.29
N PRO A 981 26.25 -47.13 22.29
CA PRO A 981 26.89 -47.65 21.09
C PRO A 981 26.17 -48.91 20.58
N MET A 982 26.21 -49.13 19.26
CA MET A 982 25.62 -50.33 18.66
C MET A 982 26.42 -51.59 18.97
N HIS A 983 27.72 -51.42 19.25
CA HIS A 983 28.67 -52.46 19.58
C HIS A 983 29.65 -51.92 20.60
N VAL A 984 29.93 -52.69 21.64
CA VAL A 984 30.92 -52.35 22.67
C VAL A 984 31.72 -53.59 22.99
N ASP A 985 33.03 -53.57 22.77
CA ASP A 985 33.89 -54.69 23.16
C ASP A 985 34.04 -54.75 24.69
N ARG A 986 34.08 -55.96 25.23
CA ARG A 986 34.31 -56.23 26.66
C ARG A 986 35.51 -55.47 27.24
N GLU A 987 36.64 -55.48 26.53
CA GLU A 987 37.87 -54.76 26.95
C GLU A 987 37.68 -53.24 27.06
N THR A 988 36.75 -52.67 26.29
CA THR A 988 36.42 -51.23 26.40
C THR A 988 35.58 -50.95 27.64
N VAL A 989 34.68 -51.86 28.02
CA VAL A 989 33.92 -51.76 29.29
C VAL A 989 34.87 -51.88 30.49
N LEU A 990 35.83 -52.81 30.43
CA LEU A 990 36.85 -53.01 31.46
C LEU A 990 37.75 -51.78 31.65
N ARG A 991 38.26 -51.18 30.57
CA ARG A 991 39.06 -49.94 30.68
C ARG A 991 38.28 -48.75 31.25
N ARG A 992 36.96 -48.74 31.07
CA ARG A 992 36.07 -47.71 31.63
C ARG A 992 35.64 -48.01 33.06
N SER A 993 35.82 -49.25 33.52
CA SER A 993 35.55 -49.62 34.91
C SER A 993 36.68 -49.09 35.80
N GLY A 994 36.32 -48.32 36.83
CA GLY A 994 37.26 -47.87 37.85
C GLY A 994 37.62 -49.00 38.82
N ALA A 995 38.56 -48.74 39.73
CA ALA A 995 39.05 -49.72 40.72
C ALA A 995 37.93 -50.35 41.58
N GLU A 996 36.81 -49.65 41.77
CA GLU A 996 35.66 -50.12 42.58
C GLU A 996 34.83 -51.24 41.91
N LEU A 997 34.88 -51.37 40.58
CA LEU A 997 34.08 -52.32 39.81
C LEU A 997 34.91 -53.53 39.34
N ASP A 998 36.19 -53.59 39.68
CA ASP A 998 37.11 -54.59 39.14
C ASP A 998 36.77 -56.01 39.61
N THR A 999 36.24 -56.14 40.83
CA THR A 999 35.80 -57.43 41.42
C THR A 999 34.33 -57.78 41.13
N ARG A 1000 33.61 -56.94 40.38
CA ARG A 1000 32.19 -57.19 40.03
C ARG A 1000 32.05 -57.79 38.64
N ILE A 1001 30.96 -58.55 38.44
CA ILE A 1001 30.65 -59.18 37.14
C ILE A 1001 29.99 -58.13 36.24
N LEU A 1002 30.69 -57.71 35.19
CA LEU A 1002 30.21 -56.66 34.28
C LEU A 1002 29.31 -57.25 33.19
N LEU A 1003 28.22 -56.56 32.87
CA LEU A 1003 27.32 -56.93 31.77
C LEU A 1003 27.60 -56.11 30.51
N GLY A 1004 27.80 -54.80 30.65
CA GLY A 1004 27.83 -53.87 29.51
C GLY A 1004 27.80 -52.41 29.92
N LEU A 1005 27.28 -51.54 29.04
CA LEU A 1005 27.07 -50.11 29.34
C LEU A 1005 25.57 -49.81 29.51
N GLY A 1006 25.23 -48.98 30.49
CA GLY A 1006 23.87 -48.44 30.68
C GLY A 1006 23.60 -47.20 29.84
N GLU A 1007 22.35 -46.99 29.42
CA GLU A 1007 21.95 -45.80 28.64
C GLU A 1007 21.99 -44.50 29.45
N ARG A 1008 21.70 -44.54 30.76
CA ARG A 1008 21.49 -43.31 31.55
C ARG A 1008 22.75 -42.47 31.73
N GLU A 1009 23.90 -43.11 31.92
CA GLU A 1009 25.19 -42.41 32.16
C GLU A 1009 26.33 -42.94 31.29
N LEU A 1010 26.06 -43.92 30.39
CA LEU A 1010 27.08 -44.66 29.64
C LEU A 1010 28.18 -45.27 30.51
N ARG A 1011 27.84 -45.57 31.77
CA ARG A 1011 28.73 -46.22 32.73
C ARG A 1011 28.63 -47.74 32.62
N PRO A 1012 29.71 -48.47 32.95
CA PRO A 1012 29.66 -49.92 33.09
C PRO A 1012 28.59 -50.35 34.08
N ILE A 1013 27.72 -51.26 33.66
CA ILE A 1013 26.72 -51.91 34.51
C ILE A 1013 27.24 -53.27 34.93
N ALA A 1014 27.17 -53.54 36.23
CA ALA A 1014 27.48 -54.82 36.83
C ALA A 1014 26.20 -55.54 37.27
N ILE A 1015 26.21 -56.87 37.23
CA ILE A 1015 25.18 -57.70 37.85
C ILE A 1015 25.71 -58.20 39.19
N ASP A 1016 24.95 -57.95 40.25
CA ASP A 1016 25.24 -58.41 41.60
C ASP A 1016 24.48 -59.72 41.87
N PHE A 1017 25.17 -60.85 41.68
CA PHE A 1017 24.60 -62.18 41.91
C PHE A 1017 24.41 -62.51 43.40
N GLU A 1018 25.03 -61.76 44.32
CA GLU A 1018 24.83 -61.92 45.76
C GLU A 1018 23.47 -61.34 46.18
N ARG A 1019 23.02 -60.27 45.50
CA ARG A 1019 21.66 -59.70 45.68
C ARG A 1019 20.60 -60.40 44.83
N HIS A 1020 20.98 -60.85 43.64
CA HIS A 1020 20.07 -61.47 42.67
C HIS A 1020 20.64 -62.81 42.23
N SER A 1021 20.25 -63.90 42.91
CA SER A 1021 20.82 -65.23 42.68
C SER A 1021 20.62 -65.73 41.24
N HIS A 1022 19.61 -65.24 40.51
CA HIS A 1022 19.26 -65.74 39.18
C HIS A 1022 19.11 -64.61 38.16
N LEU A 1023 19.42 -64.93 36.89
CA LEU A 1023 19.27 -64.05 35.74
C LEU A 1023 18.54 -64.77 34.59
N LEU A 1024 17.48 -64.16 34.08
CA LEU A 1024 16.73 -64.64 32.92
C LEU A 1024 16.94 -63.72 31.71
N VAL A 1025 17.56 -64.24 30.65
CA VAL A 1025 17.79 -63.52 29.39
C VAL A 1025 16.74 -63.94 28.35
N LEU A 1026 15.92 -62.99 27.92
CA LEU A 1026 14.82 -63.21 26.97
C LEU A 1026 15.10 -62.48 25.66
N GLY A 1027 14.84 -63.11 24.53
CA GLY A 1027 14.83 -62.41 23.25
C GLY A 1027 14.79 -63.31 22.03
N ASP A 1028 14.55 -62.73 20.86
CA ASP A 1028 14.36 -63.44 19.59
C ASP A 1028 15.65 -64.04 19.02
N ASN A 1029 15.53 -64.68 17.86
CA ASN A 1029 16.69 -65.19 17.14
C ASN A 1029 17.66 -64.06 16.78
N LYS A 1030 18.97 -64.31 16.96
CA LYS A 1030 20.07 -63.37 16.62
C LYS A 1030 20.05 -62.03 17.39
N CYS A 1031 19.36 -61.93 18.54
CA CYS A 1031 19.37 -60.71 19.35
C CYS A 1031 20.58 -60.58 20.29
N GLY A 1032 21.38 -61.63 20.48
CA GLY A 1032 22.60 -61.60 21.32
C GLY A 1032 22.53 -62.39 22.63
N LYS A 1033 21.56 -63.29 22.82
CA LYS A 1033 21.45 -64.15 24.02
C LYS A 1033 22.72 -64.94 24.34
N THR A 1034 23.17 -65.78 23.42
CA THR A 1034 24.42 -66.54 23.56
C THR A 1034 25.64 -65.64 23.77
N ALA A 1035 25.69 -64.48 23.11
CA ALA A 1035 26.77 -63.51 23.32
C ALA A 1035 26.76 -62.93 24.74
N THR A 1036 25.57 -62.72 25.32
CA THR A 1036 25.39 -62.31 26.71
C THR A 1036 25.89 -63.38 27.67
N LEU A 1037 25.47 -64.64 27.48
CA LEU A 1037 25.96 -65.76 28.29
C LEU A 1037 27.46 -65.90 28.20
N ARG A 1038 28.04 -65.77 27.00
CA ARG A 1038 29.49 -65.80 26.79
C ARG A 1038 30.22 -64.72 27.57
N THR A 1039 29.73 -63.48 27.49
CA THR A 1039 30.31 -62.35 28.22
C THR A 1039 30.22 -62.59 29.72
N LEU A 1040 29.07 -63.02 30.23
CA LEU A 1040 28.90 -63.34 31.66
C LEU A 1040 29.83 -64.48 32.12
N SER A 1041 29.95 -65.57 31.36
CA SER A 1041 30.86 -66.67 31.69
C SER A 1041 32.30 -66.19 31.82
N ARG A 1042 32.76 -65.35 30.88
CA ARG A 1042 34.12 -64.83 30.93
C ARG A 1042 34.33 -63.81 32.05
N GLU A 1043 33.31 -63.02 32.38
CA GLU A 1043 33.36 -62.07 33.50
C GLU A 1043 33.32 -62.76 34.85
N ILE A 1044 32.62 -63.89 35.00
CA ILE A 1044 32.68 -64.72 36.22
C ILE A 1044 34.10 -65.28 36.41
N VAL A 1045 34.71 -65.82 35.33
CA VAL A 1045 36.10 -66.32 35.35
C VAL A 1045 37.11 -65.20 35.64
N ARG A 1046 36.81 -63.96 35.26
CA ARG A 1046 37.65 -62.78 35.57
C ARG A 1046 37.52 -62.35 37.03
N ALA A 1047 36.28 -62.25 37.52
CA ALA A 1047 35.98 -61.64 38.82
C ALA A 1047 36.12 -62.60 40.01
N LYS A 1048 36.01 -63.93 39.78
CA LYS A 1048 36.04 -64.96 40.82
C LYS A 1048 37.11 -66.01 40.48
N THR A 1049 37.71 -66.60 41.50
CA THR A 1049 38.69 -67.71 41.37
C THR A 1049 38.01 -69.09 41.26
N PRO A 1050 38.70 -70.16 40.82
CA PRO A 1050 38.10 -71.50 40.70
C PRO A 1050 37.56 -72.07 42.02
N THR A 1051 38.14 -71.63 43.14
CA THR A 1051 37.69 -71.98 44.50
C THR A 1051 36.47 -71.20 44.96
N GLN A 1052 36.14 -70.09 44.28
CA GLN A 1052 34.99 -69.23 44.59
C GLN A 1052 33.81 -69.46 43.65
N ALA A 1053 34.04 -69.88 42.39
CA ALA A 1053 32.97 -70.11 41.42
C ALA A 1053 33.24 -71.34 40.55
N ARG A 1054 32.23 -72.19 40.36
CA ARG A 1054 32.21 -73.30 39.39
C ARG A 1054 31.04 -73.14 38.44
N LEU A 1055 31.28 -73.30 37.14
CA LEU A 1055 30.30 -73.13 36.06
C LEU A 1055 29.92 -74.49 35.47
N SER A 1056 28.62 -74.78 35.45
CA SER A 1056 28.03 -75.90 34.73
C SER A 1056 27.26 -75.37 33.53
N ILE A 1057 27.70 -75.68 32.31
CA ILE A 1057 27.17 -75.10 31.08
C ILE A 1057 26.29 -76.13 30.35
N VAL A 1058 25.06 -75.77 30.04
CA VAL A 1058 24.10 -76.52 29.23
C VAL A 1058 23.92 -75.79 27.91
N ASP A 1059 24.41 -76.40 26.82
CA ASP A 1059 24.48 -75.77 25.51
C ASP A 1059 24.30 -76.82 24.40
N PHE A 1060 23.05 -77.09 24.03
CA PHE A 1060 22.72 -78.10 23.02
C PHE A 1060 23.14 -77.70 21.59
N ARG A 1061 23.41 -76.41 21.34
CA ARG A 1061 23.85 -75.90 20.04
C ARG A 1061 25.36 -75.74 19.92
N ARG A 1062 26.10 -75.96 21.00
CA ARG A 1062 27.57 -75.84 21.06
C ARG A 1062 28.07 -74.42 20.74
N ALA A 1063 27.28 -73.40 21.10
CA ALA A 1063 27.58 -71.99 20.82
C ALA A 1063 28.45 -71.31 21.91
N LEU A 1064 28.65 -71.97 23.04
CA LEU A 1064 29.50 -71.59 24.18
C LEU A 1064 30.73 -72.51 24.33
N LEU A 1065 31.08 -73.30 23.31
CA LEU A 1065 32.27 -74.14 23.30
C LEU A 1065 33.54 -73.27 23.39
N GLY A 1066 34.51 -73.64 24.23
CA GLY A 1066 35.78 -72.89 24.38
C GLY A 1066 35.66 -71.56 25.14
N VAL A 1067 34.49 -71.25 25.70
CA VAL A 1067 34.30 -70.00 26.47
C VAL A 1067 34.96 -70.08 27.85
N VAL A 1068 34.96 -71.25 28.46
CA VAL A 1068 35.59 -71.55 29.76
C VAL A 1068 36.46 -72.79 29.60
N GLU A 1069 37.78 -72.58 29.56
CA GLU A 1069 38.78 -73.66 29.45
C GLU A 1069 39.59 -73.86 30.75
N SER A 1070 39.35 -73.00 31.74
CA SER A 1070 39.97 -73.03 33.06
C SER A 1070 39.29 -74.03 34.02
N GLU A 1071 39.91 -74.26 35.18
CA GLU A 1071 39.40 -75.12 36.27
C GLU A 1071 38.00 -74.71 36.81
N HIS A 1072 37.50 -73.53 36.44
CA HIS A 1072 36.13 -73.11 36.75
C HIS A 1072 35.05 -73.99 36.10
N LEU A 1073 35.36 -74.76 35.04
CA LEU A 1073 34.36 -75.61 34.36
C LEU A 1073 34.04 -76.85 35.22
N GLY A 1074 32.85 -76.88 35.82
CA GLY A 1074 32.32 -78.01 36.58
C GLY A 1074 31.75 -79.12 35.69
N GLY A 1075 31.21 -78.76 34.53
CA GLY A 1075 30.79 -79.72 33.51
C GLY A 1075 30.08 -79.06 32.32
N TYR A 1076 30.04 -79.76 31.19
CA TYR A 1076 29.47 -79.26 29.94
C TYR A 1076 28.52 -80.27 29.30
N ALA A 1077 27.25 -79.88 29.13
CA ALA A 1077 26.20 -80.71 28.57
C ALA A 1077 25.78 -80.24 27.17
N MET A 1078 26.15 -81.00 26.14
CA MET A 1078 25.81 -80.72 24.73
C MET A 1078 24.55 -81.44 24.23
N SER A 1079 23.92 -82.25 25.06
CA SER A 1079 22.70 -83.01 24.73
C SER A 1079 21.88 -83.33 25.98
N PRO A 1080 20.59 -83.67 25.86
CA PRO A 1080 19.77 -84.09 26.99
C PRO A 1080 20.36 -85.29 27.75
N ALA A 1081 21.01 -86.24 27.04
CA ALA A 1081 21.67 -87.38 27.66
C ALA A 1081 22.90 -86.97 28.49
N ALA A 1082 23.71 -86.04 27.99
CA ALA A 1082 24.84 -85.50 28.74
C ALA A 1082 24.37 -84.70 29.97
N LEU A 1083 23.26 -83.97 29.84
CA LEU A 1083 22.65 -83.27 30.97
C LEU A 1083 22.14 -84.22 32.04
N ALA A 1084 21.52 -85.34 31.64
CA ALA A 1084 21.04 -86.37 32.58
C ALA A 1084 22.18 -87.06 33.36
N VAL A 1085 23.41 -87.04 32.84
CA VAL A 1085 24.60 -87.55 33.53
C VAL A 1085 25.19 -86.49 34.47
N LEU A 1086 25.20 -85.22 34.07
CA LEU A 1086 25.79 -84.13 34.85
C LEU A 1086 24.91 -83.68 36.03
N LEU A 1087 23.60 -83.72 35.86
CA LEU A 1087 22.65 -83.17 36.82
C LEU A 1087 22.65 -83.88 38.19
N PRO A 1088 22.74 -85.22 38.31
CA PRO A 1088 22.79 -85.90 39.60
C PRO A 1088 23.92 -85.40 40.52
N ASP A 1089 25.14 -85.21 40.00
CA ASP A 1089 26.29 -84.72 40.77
C ASP A 1089 26.07 -83.29 41.30
N LEU A 1090 25.40 -82.45 40.50
CA LEU A 1090 25.01 -81.10 40.90
C LEU A 1090 23.95 -81.13 41.99
N LEU A 1091 22.92 -81.97 41.86
CA LEU A 1091 21.85 -82.12 42.85
C LEU A 1091 22.39 -82.68 44.17
N GLU A 1092 23.29 -83.65 44.13
CA GLU A 1092 23.95 -84.18 45.32
C GLU A 1092 24.78 -83.09 46.03
N SER A 1093 25.48 -82.26 45.26
CA SER A 1093 26.23 -81.11 45.80
C SER A 1093 25.32 -80.08 46.47
N LEU A 1094 24.14 -79.79 45.90
CA LEU A 1094 23.16 -78.87 46.48
C LEU A 1094 22.49 -79.47 47.72
N GLN A 1095 22.14 -80.76 47.68
CA GLN A 1095 21.56 -81.47 48.82
C GLN A 1095 22.53 -81.52 50.01
N ALA A 1096 23.82 -81.72 49.77
CA ALA A 1096 24.85 -81.70 50.80
C ALA A 1096 25.05 -80.31 51.44
N ARG A 1097 24.71 -79.23 50.73
CA ARG A 1097 24.76 -77.85 51.22
C ARG A 1097 23.49 -77.41 51.96
N MET A 1098 22.43 -78.22 51.95
CA MET A 1098 21.19 -77.87 52.65
C MET A 1098 21.46 -77.64 54.15
N PRO A 1099 20.86 -76.60 54.75
CA PRO A 1099 21.04 -76.34 56.16
C PRO A 1099 20.65 -77.58 56.99
N PRO A 1100 21.52 -78.07 57.89
CA PRO A 1100 21.18 -79.20 58.73
C PRO A 1100 20.08 -78.78 59.72
N PRO A 1101 19.20 -79.70 60.14
CA PRO A 1101 18.04 -79.38 60.97
C PRO A 1101 18.39 -78.84 62.37
N ASP A 1102 19.64 -78.98 62.80
CA ASP A 1102 20.20 -78.48 64.07
C ASP A 1102 21.06 -77.21 63.91
N ALA A 1103 21.09 -76.59 62.72
CA ALA A 1103 21.85 -75.36 62.49
C ALA A 1103 21.40 -74.22 63.43
N SER A 1104 22.36 -73.60 64.11
CA SER A 1104 22.08 -72.43 64.96
C SER A 1104 21.68 -71.21 64.12
N GLN A 1105 20.92 -70.27 64.70
CA GLN A 1105 20.55 -69.01 64.03
C GLN A 1105 21.76 -68.20 63.57
N ALA A 1106 22.89 -68.29 64.29
CA ALA A 1106 24.15 -67.63 63.91
C ALA A 1106 24.80 -68.30 62.70
N GLN A 1107 24.73 -69.64 62.60
CA GLN A 1107 25.19 -70.38 61.44
C GLN A 1107 24.31 -70.07 60.22
N LEU A 1108 22.98 -70.11 60.37
CA LEU A 1108 22.03 -69.76 59.30
C LEU A 1108 22.24 -68.35 58.74
N ARG A 1109 22.52 -67.36 59.60
CA ARG A 1109 22.81 -65.99 59.16
C ARG A 1109 24.18 -65.83 58.48
N SER A 1110 25.15 -66.67 58.81
CA SER A 1110 26.53 -66.54 58.31
C SER A 1110 26.89 -67.49 57.17
N GLY A 1111 26.01 -68.44 56.81
CA GLY A 1111 26.30 -69.44 55.78
C GLY A 1111 27.33 -70.51 56.20
N SER A 1112 27.73 -70.55 57.47
CA SER A 1112 28.99 -71.21 57.89
C SER A 1112 28.94 -72.74 58.03
N TRP A 1113 27.83 -73.41 57.67
CA TRP A 1113 27.70 -74.88 57.76
C TRP A 1113 28.27 -75.63 56.54
N TRP A 1114 28.58 -74.91 55.46
CA TRP A 1114 29.28 -75.46 54.30
C TRP A 1114 30.37 -74.49 53.84
N SER A 1115 31.31 -75.01 53.06
CA SER A 1115 32.34 -74.20 52.39
C SER A 1115 32.60 -74.76 51.00
N GLY A 1116 32.77 -73.89 50.02
CA GLY A 1116 33.03 -74.29 48.64
C GLY A 1116 32.70 -73.16 47.66
N PRO A 1117 32.88 -73.40 46.35
CA PRO A 1117 32.56 -72.41 45.33
C PRO A 1117 31.05 -72.28 45.12
N ASP A 1118 30.63 -71.09 44.72
CA ASP A 1118 29.29 -70.83 44.18
C ASP A 1118 29.11 -71.58 42.87
N LEU A 1119 27.91 -72.13 42.65
CA LEU A 1119 27.55 -72.97 41.52
C LEU A 1119 26.74 -72.16 40.52
N TYR A 1120 27.36 -71.81 39.39
CA TYR A 1120 26.72 -71.09 38.28
C TYR A 1120 26.26 -72.08 37.23
N VAL A 1121 24.94 -72.28 37.12
CA VAL A 1121 24.32 -73.10 36.09
C VAL A 1121 23.91 -72.19 34.93
N ILE A 1122 24.61 -72.32 33.80
CA ILE A 1122 24.40 -71.49 32.60
C ILE A 1122 23.68 -72.33 31.56
N VAL A 1123 22.48 -71.92 31.17
CA VAL A 1123 21.63 -72.66 30.24
C VAL A 1123 21.35 -71.79 29.02
N ASP A 1124 21.90 -72.16 27.86
CA ASP A 1124 21.54 -71.54 26.58
C ASP A 1124 20.38 -72.27 25.91
N ASP A 1125 19.57 -71.54 25.13
CA ASP A 1125 18.37 -72.03 24.44
C ASP A 1125 17.48 -72.95 25.31
N TYR A 1126 17.03 -72.45 26.46
CA TYR A 1126 16.18 -73.19 27.40
C TYR A 1126 14.91 -73.76 26.77
N ASP A 1127 14.39 -73.13 25.71
CA ASP A 1127 13.28 -73.67 24.92
C ASP A 1127 13.55 -75.04 24.29
N LEU A 1128 14.82 -75.44 24.13
CA LEU A 1128 15.21 -76.78 23.70
C LEU A 1128 15.39 -77.76 24.88
N VAL A 1129 15.62 -77.24 26.08
CA VAL A 1129 15.77 -78.04 27.31
C VAL A 1129 14.39 -78.39 27.89
N ALA A 1130 13.48 -77.42 27.91
CA ALA A 1130 12.08 -77.59 28.30
C ALA A 1130 11.23 -78.07 27.11
N GLY A 1131 11.48 -79.31 26.67
CA GLY A 1131 10.73 -79.95 25.59
C GLY A 1131 9.38 -80.54 26.04
N PRO A 1132 8.51 -80.95 25.10
CA PRO A 1132 7.23 -81.59 25.41
C PRO A 1132 7.36 -82.94 26.15
N SER A 1133 8.55 -83.54 26.13
CA SER A 1133 8.90 -84.79 26.83
C SER A 1133 9.16 -84.61 28.33
N GLY A 1134 9.12 -83.37 28.84
CA GLY A 1134 9.45 -83.01 30.21
C GLY A 1134 10.73 -82.20 30.32
N ASN A 1135 10.87 -81.45 31.42
CA ASN A 1135 12.01 -80.59 31.69
C ASN A 1135 13.03 -81.32 32.58
N VAL A 1136 14.22 -81.60 32.03
CA VAL A 1136 15.29 -82.32 32.76
C VAL A 1136 15.80 -81.53 33.96
N LEU A 1137 15.69 -80.20 33.94
CA LEU A 1137 16.12 -79.32 35.04
C LEU A 1137 15.05 -79.14 36.14
N ALA A 1138 13.87 -79.76 36.00
CA ALA A 1138 12.79 -79.64 36.99
C ALA A 1138 13.20 -79.96 38.44
N PRO A 1139 14.09 -80.93 38.73
CA PRO A 1139 14.51 -81.20 40.11
C PRO A 1139 15.22 -80.04 40.81
N ILE A 1140 15.80 -79.09 40.07
CA ILE A 1140 16.48 -77.91 40.66
C ILE A 1140 15.49 -77.00 41.39
N VAL A 1141 14.20 -77.04 41.03
CA VAL A 1141 13.14 -76.18 41.58
C VAL A 1141 13.08 -76.26 43.11
N GLU A 1142 13.31 -77.44 43.69
CA GLU A 1142 13.28 -77.67 45.14
C GLU A 1142 14.33 -76.84 45.91
N PHE A 1143 15.45 -76.52 45.25
CA PHE A 1143 16.58 -75.78 45.84
C PHE A 1143 16.51 -74.27 45.61
N LEU A 1144 15.70 -73.79 44.67
CA LEU A 1144 15.62 -72.37 44.32
C LEU A 1144 15.25 -71.44 45.49
N PRO A 1145 14.32 -71.78 46.40
CA PRO A 1145 14.03 -70.95 47.57
C PRO A 1145 15.23 -70.73 48.50
N TYR A 1146 16.19 -71.66 48.48
CA TYR A 1146 17.41 -71.64 49.30
C TYR A 1146 18.65 -71.22 48.50
N ALA A 1147 18.48 -70.74 47.26
CA ALA A 1147 19.59 -70.54 46.33
C ALA A 1147 20.71 -69.63 46.87
N ALA A 1148 20.35 -68.56 47.59
CA ALA A 1148 21.32 -67.66 48.22
C ALA A 1148 22.16 -68.36 49.31
N ASP A 1149 21.54 -69.24 50.10
CA ASP A 1149 22.21 -69.98 51.18
C ASP A 1149 23.10 -71.12 50.64
N LEU A 1150 22.76 -71.68 49.47
CA LEU A 1150 23.48 -72.78 48.82
C LEU A 1150 24.60 -72.31 47.87
N GLY A 1151 24.68 -71.00 47.60
CA GLY A 1151 25.54 -70.44 46.56
C GLY A 1151 25.12 -70.87 45.16
N LEU A 1152 23.81 -71.08 44.90
CA LEU A 1152 23.29 -71.50 43.61
C LEU A 1152 22.89 -70.30 42.76
N HIS A 1153 23.48 -70.19 41.57
CA HIS A 1153 23.14 -69.18 40.59
C HIS A 1153 22.65 -69.81 39.29
N LEU A 1154 21.54 -69.31 38.76
CA LEU A 1154 20.93 -69.85 37.55
C LEU A 1154 20.83 -68.75 36.51
N VAL A 1155 21.52 -68.93 35.38
CA VAL A 1155 21.55 -67.98 34.27
C VAL A 1155 20.94 -68.67 33.05
N ILE A 1156 19.70 -68.30 32.72
CA ILE A 1156 18.92 -68.95 31.65
C ILE A 1156 18.75 -67.99 30.49
N ALA A 1157 19.07 -68.43 29.28
CA ALA A 1157 18.67 -67.77 28.05
C ALA A 1157 17.54 -68.53 27.34
N ARG A 1158 16.51 -67.81 26.91
CA ARG A 1158 15.35 -68.37 26.21
C ARG A 1158 14.87 -67.45 25.08
N ARG A 1159 14.27 -68.03 24.05
CA ARG A 1159 13.47 -67.25 23.08
C ARG A 1159 12.29 -66.53 23.76
N SER A 1160 11.98 -65.31 23.30
CA SER A 1160 10.76 -64.57 23.71
C SER A 1160 9.49 -65.30 23.25
N GLY A 1161 9.52 -65.87 22.04
CA GLY A 1161 8.40 -66.62 21.47
C GLY A 1161 7.80 -67.65 22.41
N GLY A 1162 6.47 -67.57 22.61
CA GLY A 1162 5.73 -68.50 23.46
C GLY A 1162 6.03 -68.41 24.95
N LEU A 1163 6.48 -67.25 25.45
CA LEU A 1163 6.74 -67.02 26.89
C LEU A 1163 5.50 -67.26 27.77
N GLU A 1164 4.32 -66.79 27.35
CA GLU A 1164 3.06 -67.00 28.09
C GLU A 1164 2.83 -68.46 28.47
N ARG A 1165 3.05 -69.38 27.51
CA ARG A 1165 2.88 -70.82 27.73
C ARG A 1165 3.99 -71.41 28.59
N ALA A 1166 5.21 -70.91 28.44
CA ALA A 1166 6.34 -71.40 29.24
C ALA A 1166 6.36 -70.85 30.67
N MET A 1167 5.61 -69.80 30.99
CA MET A 1167 5.43 -69.37 32.39
C MET A 1167 4.70 -70.39 33.26
N PHE A 1168 4.05 -71.40 32.66
CA PHE A 1168 3.50 -72.54 33.39
C PHE A 1168 4.53 -73.64 33.68
N ASP A 1169 5.74 -73.55 33.12
CA ASP A 1169 6.84 -74.44 33.49
C ASP A 1169 7.29 -74.14 34.94
N PRO A 1170 7.40 -75.15 35.82
CA PRO A 1170 7.66 -74.96 37.25
C PRO A 1170 8.94 -74.17 37.55
N LEU A 1171 9.99 -74.32 36.73
CA LEU A 1171 11.26 -73.63 36.94
C LEU A 1171 11.13 -72.13 36.64
N LEU A 1172 10.57 -71.77 35.49
CA LEU A 1172 10.37 -70.37 35.12
C LEU A 1172 9.35 -69.67 36.03
N ALA A 1173 8.29 -70.37 36.45
CA ALA A 1173 7.33 -69.87 37.43
C ALA A 1173 8.01 -69.54 38.76
N SER A 1174 8.82 -70.47 39.29
CA SER A 1174 9.55 -70.28 40.56
C SER A 1174 10.55 -69.13 40.48
N LEU A 1175 11.27 -68.98 39.36
CA LEU A 1175 12.20 -67.87 39.15
C LEU A 1175 11.49 -66.51 39.14
N ARG A 1176 10.29 -66.43 38.56
CA ARG A 1176 9.49 -65.21 38.57
C ARG A 1176 9.05 -64.86 39.99
N ASP A 1177 8.53 -65.85 40.72
CA ASP A 1177 8.01 -65.67 42.08
C ASP A 1177 9.12 -65.28 43.06
N LEU A 1178 10.34 -65.81 42.87
CA LEU A 1178 11.54 -65.47 43.64
C LEU A 1178 12.21 -64.15 43.22
N GLY A 1179 11.80 -63.54 42.11
CA GLY A 1179 12.29 -62.21 41.71
C GLY A 1179 13.62 -62.19 40.99
N CYS A 1180 13.82 -63.17 40.12
CA CYS A 1180 14.94 -63.23 39.20
C CYS A 1180 15.12 -61.91 38.45
N ALA A 1181 16.38 -61.45 38.35
CA ALA A 1181 16.69 -60.33 37.46
C ALA A 1181 16.43 -60.76 36.02
N SER A 1182 15.92 -59.86 35.17
CA SER A 1182 15.66 -60.19 33.77
C SER A 1182 16.35 -59.21 32.82
N LEU A 1183 16.88 -59.76 31.72
CA LEU A 1183 17.39 -58.99 30.60
C LEU A 1183 16.53 -59.29 29.38
N THR A 1184 15.63 -58.36 29.06
CA THR A 1184 14.74 -58.49 27.91
C THR A 1184 15.37 -57.80 26.70
N MET A 1185 15.92 -58.60 25.79
CA MET A 1185 16.48 -58.15 24.50
C MET A 1185 15.38 -57.98 23.44
N SER A 1186 15.76 -57.83 22.17
CA SER A 1186 14.79 -57.69 21.07
C SER A 1186 13.74 -58.80 21.05
N GLY A 1187 12.45 -58.43 21.01
CA GLY A 1187 11.31 -59.34 20.89
C GLY A 1187 10.19 -58.78 20.00
N CYS A 1188 9.13 -59.57 19.78
CA CYS A 1188 7.96 -59.14 19.01
C CYS A 1188 6.91 -58.46 19.90
N PRO A 1189 6.51 -57.19 19.65
CA PRO A 1189 5.56 -56.46 20.50
C PRO A 1189 4.15 -57.08 20.59
N THR A 1190 3.81 -58.00 19.70
CA THR A 1190 2.51 -58.69 19.69
C THR A 1190 2.43 -59.87 20.66
N GLU A 1191 3.56 -60.26 21.29
CA GLU A 1191 3.62 -61.31 22.30
C GLU A 1191 3.34 -60.68 23.67
N GLY A 1192 2.21 -61.03 24.29
CA GLY A 1192 1.62 -60.29 25.42
C GLY A 1192 2.23 -60.55 26.80
N ALA A 1193 3.07 -61.58 26.98
CA ALA A 1193 3.80 -61.79 28.24
C ALA A 1193 5.10 -60.99 28.30
N SER A 1194 5.23 -60.17 29.34
CA SER A 1194 6.51 -59.62 29.80
C SER A 1194 6.95 -60.28 31.11
N PHE A 1195 8.26 -60.48 31.25
CA PHE A 1195 8.90 -60.82 32.52
C PHE A 1195 9.43 -59.51 33.12
N GLY A 1196 8.50 -58.61 33.50
CA GLY A 1196 8.78 -57.23 33.91
C GLY A 1196 7.68 -56.24 33.54
N THR A 1197 7.96 -54.94 33.71
CA THR A 1197 7.01 -53.81 33.70
C THR A 1197 6.52 -53.36 32.32
N GLY A 1198 7.08 -53.87 31.21
CA GLY A 1198 6.72 -53.43 29.85
C GLY A 1198 6.78 -54.50 28.77
N ALA A 1199 6.07 -54.28 27.65
CA ALA A 1199 6.05 -55.18 26.50
C ALA A 1199 7.41 -55.25 25.78
N PRO A 1200 7.76 -56.40 25.16
CA PRO A 1200 9.03 -56.53 24.44
C PRO A 1200 9.13 -55.57 23.26
N LEU A 1201 10.26 -54.85 23.17
CA LEU A 1201 10.56 -53.90 22.10
C LEU A 1201 11.43 -54.55 21.02
N ARG A 1202 11.36 -54.03 19.79
CA ARG A 1202 12.37 -54.34 18.76
C ARG A 1202 13.64 -53.56 19.05
N LEU A 1203 14.71 -54.28 19.38
CA LEU A 1203 16.00 -53.71 19.78
C LEU A 1203 17.13 -54.20 18.85
N PRO A 1204 18.22 -53.43 18.69
CA PRO A 1204 19.42 -53.92 18.03
C PRO A 1204 20.05 -55.11 18.75
N PRO A 1205 20.88 -55.92 18.07
CA PRO A 1205 21.63 -56.99 18.72
C PRO A 1205 22.49 -56.48 19.89
N GLY A 1206 22.51 -57.24 20.98
CA GLY A 1206 23.23 -56.89 22.21
C GLY A 1206 22.52 -55.86 23.09
N ARG A 1207 21.42 -55.25 22.63
CA ARG A 1207 20.63 -54.30 23.41
C ARG A 1207 19.48 -54.98 24.12
N GLY A 1208 19.27 -54.64 25.40
CA GLY A 1208 18.17 -55.16 26.20
C GLY A 1208 17.83 -54.26 27.37
N ILE A 1209 16.65 -54.46 27.96
CA ILE A 1209 16.20 -53.79 29.17
C ILE A 1209 16.53 -54.70 30.35
N LEU A 1210 17.36 -54.21 31.27
CA LEU A 1210 17.68 -54.88 32.53
C LEU A 1210 16.65 -54.46 33.58
N THR A 1211 15.90 -55.43 34.09
CA THR A 1211 14.92 -55.24 35.16
C THR A 1211 15.40 -55.96 36.41
N THR A 1212 15.43 -55.25 37.53
CA THR A 1212 15.75 -55.81 38.85
C THR A 1212 14.68 -55.39 39.84
N ARG A 1213 14.49 -56.12 40.95
CA ARG A 1213 13.49 -55.74 41.98
C ARG A 1213 13.80 -54.43 42.71
N THR A 1214 15.04 -53.95 42.66
CA THR A 1214 15.53 -52.85 43.50
C THR A 1214 15.88 -51.58 42.71
N CYS A 1215 16.05 -51.68 41.39
CA CYS A 1215 16.38 -50.55 40.52
C CYS A 1215 15.34 -50.41 39.41
N ASP A 1216 15.15 -49.19 38.91
CA ASP A 1216 14.33 -48.94 37.73
C ASP A 1216 14.83 -49.75 36.53
N ASP A 1217 13.91 -50.05 35.61
CA ASP A 1217 14.25 -50.58 34.29
C ASP A 1217 15.30 -49.69 33.60
N GLU A 1218 16.42 -50.29 33.20
CA GLU A 1218 17.50 -49.59 32.50
C GLU A 1218 17.82 -50.26 31.16
N LEU A 1219 17.89 -49.46 30.09
CA LEU A 1219 18.34 -49.94 28.79
C LEU A 1219 19.86 -50.12 28.81
N VAL A 1220 20.33 -51.30 28.43
CA VAL A 1220 21.74 -51.66 28.45
C VAL A 1220 22.21 -52.18 27.10
N GLN A 1221 23.48 -51.95 26.79
CA GLN A 1221 24.19 -52.56 25.68
C GLN A 1221 25.19 -53.56 26.27
N VAL A 1222 24.88 -54.84 26.12
CA VAL A 1222 25.73 -55.94 26.57
C VAL A 1222 27.07 -55.88 25.85
N ALA A 1223 28.15 -56.09 26.60
CA ALA A 1223 29.48 -56.12 26.04
C ALA A 1223 29.64 -57.34 25.13
N TRP A 1224 30.28 -57.14 23.98
CA TRP A 1224 30.56 -58.20 23.03
C TRP A 1224 31.87 -58.89 23.35
N SER A 1225 31.83 -60.22 23.27
CA SER A 1225 32.95 -61.12 23.45
C SER A 1225 33.10 -62.01 22.21
N PRO A 1226 34.29 -62.11 21.59
CA PRO A 1226 34.48 -62.93 20.39
C PRO A 1226 34.16 -64.40 20.67
N PRO A 1227 33.56 -65.14 19.73
CA PRO A 1227 33.24 -66.56 19.90
C PRO A 1227 34.45 -67.41 20.24
#